data_AF-A0A1V5TCU5-F1
#
_entry.id   AF-A0A1V5TCU5-F1
#
_cell.length_a   1.000
_cell.length_b   1.000
_cell.length_c   1.000
_cell.angle_alpha   90.00
_cell.angle_beta   90.00
_cell.angle_gamma   90.00
#
_symmetry.space_group_name_H-M   'P 1'
#
loop_
_entity.id
_entity.type
_entity.pdbx_description
1 polymer ?
#
loop_
_entity_poly.entity_id
_entity_poly.type
_entity_poly.pdbx_seq_one_letter_code
_entity_poly.pdbx_strand_id
1 'polypeptide(L)'
;MTFIDTRTHPRGLVVLVLFVSAALSCSVSYLEDRIVAIKESEIQPVLCTISVDSVPGGIVRIEPSETAYLKGTLVKAEAKAHEGYRFEGFSGTRTGSSDKLVFTIEKDEWLIPVFTPVDAPPATAVFRIRVDTAAGGGVRTEPPTAITEKGTLFSATAIPAAGYTFVEWKGTRESPDNPLIFEAEKNEWFHPVFQAIEPVREPERFTINVSRMAGGSAWVAPETAEGYTSKTLVSLSAAADPGYEFTGWAGTLAGSARATENPLILAVQADEWIIPVFCKLKPEPEPPAEPTYTIKVDPVDHGSALFEPVQDAYAEGEIVRIYGKATNTYEFAYWSGTISSTDNPLLLRVTKDEWLIPVFRKKTDPATLTLKLDSAEGGTAVAEGAKAAYAPGNTVKLRARPDAGWRFVGWAGTVSGAENPFILEIHQNEWIFPVFERIPAEPEPEPEPEPPAEPTYTVRADYTANGTCTVDPPLAQYAEGSFVKITATPAPGYLFSGWNGTVQSMQNPLVARVTDHIWVIPVFSKEPRYTLITEKTGTGGSVRVAPDKSGEYAYGDLCTLTATPDPGYEFSGWYGDVSGTQPVLTVSMTRDIAAHPQFTLIPVVPQYTVRTSAGAYGTITLTPKKDAYGSGETVHVTAQPAAGYIFKRWTEGTSGTDSDATVIVTDNITVGAEFVPATWTHLVYMCADNSLDSQALNDLNEMEAAVRIADKGMTVLVLVDRKYGNGDWSDTRLYEIRNTPGVNSALIESKRLDCPELGLSASLPTELNMSDPVTLERFIRFGLTSRKAQRYSLTVWGHGTGWRGAGTEGSTGGEGSAAVSAAAAFRAVAIDDTSGTYMDVGTLAEAVRAGRGTGNRIDVIGFDSCFGALLEVAYPLRNDVRFLVGSEGPTKESGWNYTGILNDMCSSNLDSADWYGAIVGQFAISYASMENATISAIDLGRVGALQQSFNEWARSVAQQVGAIPVENERTAAKNTIRNIMLNQIDSFCYPAMQSDFYADIHSLALTIQANTGFGDNAGVVAACGNAVTRTWSAKYGYTRKQIGVFVNTISAFRVFDTVHSAEYTAGSGAVANPFVTDTDGWVPAANRGKISFLNMLFY
;
A
#
# COMPACT_ATOMS: atom_id res chain seq x y z
N MET A 1 -48.54 -46.69 -1.77
CA MET A 1 -48.39 -47.73 -0.74
C MET A 1 -47.06 -48.43 -0.99
N THR A 2 -46.26 -48.68 0.04
CA THR A 2 -44.89 -49.20 -0.06
C THR A 2 -44.85 -50.72 -0.12
N PHE A 3 -43.83 -51.30 -0.78
CA PHE A 3 -43.09 -52.55 -0.51
C PHE A 3 -42.76 -53.42 -1.76
N ILE A 4 -41.48 -53.39 -2.15
CA ILE A 4 -40.50 -54.51 -2.37
C ILE A 4 -41.15 -55.92 -2.40
N ASP A 5 -40.97 -56.82 -3.39
CA ASP A 5 -39.70 -57.54 -3.65
C ASP A 5 -39.62 -58.43 -4.94
N THR A 6 -38.37 -58.76 -5.29
CA THR A 6 -37.71 -59.74 -6.19
C THR A 6 -38.37 -60.64 -7.29
N ARG A 7 -37.56 -60.80 -8.37
CA ARG A 7 -37.16 -62.05 -9.10
C ARG A 7 -37.96 -62.62 -10.30
N THR A 8 -37.50 -62.24 -11.50
CA THR A 8 -37.05 -63.11 -12.64
C THR A 8 -37.92 -64.24 -13.25
N HIS A 9 -38.48 -63.95 -14.45
CA HIS A 9 -38.65 -64.82 -15.66
C HIS A 9 -39.48 -66.14 -15.59
N PRO A 10 -40.00 -66.70 -16.73
CA PRO A 10 -39.86 -66.30 -18.14
C PRO A 10 -41.17 -66.18 -18.98
N ARG A 11 -41.04 -65.55 -20.17
CA ARG A 11 -41.78 -65.75 -21.47
C ARG A 11 -43.32 -65.96 -21.47
N GLY A 12 -44.03 -65.12 -22.23
CA GLY A 12 -45.31 -65.49 -22.87
C GLY A 12 -46.26 -64.32 -23.17
N LEU A 13 -46.21 -63.78 -24.39
CA LEU A 13 -47.08 -62.69 -24.85
C LEU A 13 -48.45 -63.24 -25.30
N VAL A 14 -49.55 -62.58 -24.91
CA VAL A 14 -50.89 -62.79 -25.51
C VAL A 14 -51.44 -61.43 -25.94
N VAL A 15 -51.87 -61.34 -27.20
CA VAL A 15 -52.43 -60.13 -27.83
C VAL A 15 -53.94 -60.34 -28.05
N LEU A 16 -54.74 -59.31 -27.82
CA LEU A 16 -56.15 -59.26 -28.22
C LEU A 16 -56.34 -58.29 -29.40
N VAL A 17 -57.23 -58.64 -30.31
CA VAL A 17 -57.43 -58.04 -31.65
C VAL A 17 -58.69 -57.16 -31.65
N LEU A 18 -58.78 -56.15 -32.53
CA LEU A 18 -60.06 -55.76 -33.15
C LEU A 18 -59.91 -55.01 -34.50
N PHE A 19 -60.62 -55.57 -35.50
CA PHE A 19 -60.89 -55.15 -36.89
C PHE A 19 -61.69 -53.81 -36.98
N VAL A 20 -62.04 -53.16 -38.13
CA VAL A 20 -62.48 -53.58 -39.51
C VAL A 20 -62.34 -52.42 -40.55
N SER A 21 -61.85 -52.72 -41.79
CA SER A 21 -62.28 -52.34 -43.19
C SER A 21 -62.93 -50.95 -43.56
N ALA A 22 -63.06 -50.46 -44.82
CA ALA A 22 -62.50 -50.75 -46.18
C ALA A 22 -63.01 -49.71 -47.25
N ALA A 23 -62.58 -49.90 -48.52
CA ALA A 23 -63.11 -49.42 -49.83
C ALA A 23 -62.39 -48.19 -50.48
N LEU A 24 -61.73 -48.27 -51.66
CA LEU A 24 -62.10 -48.67 -53.06
C LEU A 24 -62.73 -47.49 -53.87
N SER A 25 -62.50 -47.27 -55.18
CA SER A 25 -61.72 -47.98 -56.23
C SER A 25 -61.57 -47.17 -57.55
N CYS A 26 -60.82 -47.76 -58.52
CA CYS A 26 -60.82 -47.56 -59.99
C CYS A 26 -59.88 -46.49 -60.61
N SER A 27 -59.33 -46.64 -61.84
CA SER A 27 -59.25 -47.82 -62.75
C SER A 27 -58.27 -47.68 -63.93
N VAL A 28 -57.47 -48.74 -64.18
CA VAL A 28 -56.99 -49.31 -65.48
C VAL A 28 -56.54 -48.38 -66.64
N SER A 29 -55.24 -48.41 -66.99
CA SER A 29 -54.75 -48.96 -68.28
C SER A 29 -53.20 -48.95 -68.40
N TYR A 30 -52.67 -49.86 -69.23
CA TYR A 30 -51.25 -50.11 -69.60
C TYR A 30 -50.33 -50.86 -68.60
N LEU A 31 -49.51 -51.76 -69.19
CA LEU A 31 -48.45 -52.62 -68.62
C LEU A 31 -48.88 -53.83 -67.76
N GLU A 32 -49.26 -54.91 -68.44
CA GLU A 32 -49.07 -56.29 -67.93
C GLU A 32 -47.67 -56.82 -68.33
N ASP A 33 -47.26 -57.97 -67.78
CA ASP A 33 -45.94 -58.63 -67.92
C ASP A 33 -44.71 -57.94 -67.27
N ARG A 34 -44.68 -57.90 -65.92
CA ARG A 34 -43.43 -57.74 -65.14
C ARG A 34 -43.40 -58.55 -63.83
N ILE A 35 -43.28 -59.88 -63.94
CA ILE A 35 -42.78 -60.73 -62.84
C ILE A 35 -41.30 -61.05 -63.09
N VAL A 36 -40.41 -60.10 -62.76
CA VAL A 36 -38.98 -60.37 -62.49
C VAL A 36 -38.51 -59.43 -61.39
N ALA A 37 -37.77 -60.01 -60.44
CA ALA A 37 -37.27 -59.39 -59.21
C ALA A 37 -36.64 -57.98 -59.34
N ILE A 38 -37.01 -57.10 -58.41
CA ILE A 38 -36.20 -55.99 -57.91
C ILE A 38 -35.94 -56.34 -56.44
N LYS A 39 -34.86 -57.07 -56.16
CA LYS A 39 -33.57 -56.56 -55.65
C LYS A 39 -33.65 -56.00 -54.24
N GLU A 40 -32.95 -56.70 -53.33
CA GLU A 40 -32.55 -56.23 -52.01
C GLU A 40 -31.56 -55.05 -52.15
N SER A 41 -32.07 -53.84 -52.41
CA SER A 41 -31.21 -52.66 -52.54
C SER A 41 -31.92 -51.33 -52.29
N GLU A 42 -32.71 -51.21 -51.22
CA GLU A 42 -33.15 -49.88 -50.73
C GLU A 42 -33.59 -49.80 -49.24
N ILE A 43 -33.15 -50.73 -48.40
CA ILE A 43 -33.03 -50.44 -46.96
C ILE A 43 -31.69 -49.73 -46.80
N GLN A 44 -31.70 -48.40 -46.71
CA GLN A 44 -30.49 -47.65 -46.34
C GLN A 44 -30.10 -48.07 -44.91
N PRO A 45 -28.89 -48.61 -44.70
CA PRO A 45 -28.47 -49.03 -43.36
C PRO A 45 -28.40 -47.81 -42.44
N VAL A 46 -29.06 -47.90 -41.28
CA VAL A 46 -28.84 -46.92 -40.21
C VAL A 46 -27.43 -47.15 -39.68
N LEU A 47 -26.52 -46.27 -40.08
CA LEU A 47 -25.15 -46.23 -39.62
C LEU A 47 -25.05 -45.40 -38.34
N CYS A 48 -24.32 -45.92 -37.38
CA CYS A 48 -24.00 -45.28 -36.11
C CYS A 48 -22.49 -45.23 -35.92
N THR A 49 -22.02 -44.27 -35.14
CA THR A 49 -20.60 -44.05 -34.84
C THR A 49 -20.27 -44.40 -33.40
N ILE A 50 -19.00 -44.75 -33.16
CA ILE A 50 -18.40 -44.78 -31.83
C ILE A 50 -17.29 -43.73 -31.80
N SER A 51 -17.37 -42.79 -30.87
CA SER A 51 -16.22 -41.97 -30.47
C SER A 51 -15.63 -42.47 -29.15
N VAL A 52 -14.31 -42.32 -29.00
CA VAL A 52 -13.61 -42.59 -27.75
C VAL A 52 -12.73 -41.39 -27.44
N ASP A 53 -12.92 -40.78 -26.28
CA ASP A 53 -12.09 -39.64 -25.87
C ASP A 53 -10.67 -40.09 -25.53
N SER A 54 -9.70 -39.32 -26.00
CA SER A 54 -8.29 -39.51 -25.67
C SER A 54 -7.98 -38.89 -24.31
N VAL A 55 -7.79 -39.73 -23.29
CA VAL A 55 -7.27 -39.33 -21.98
C VAL A 55 -5.86 -39.89 -21.74
N PRO A 56 -5.00 -39.21 -20.95
CA PRO A 56 -3.70 -39.77 -20.56
C PRO A 56 -3.86 -41.06 -19.74
N GLY A 57 -3.04 -42.07 -20.03
CA GLY A 57 -2.93 -43.29 -19.20
C GLY A 57 -3.30 -44.61 -19.89
N GLY A 58 -3.75 -44.61 -21.16
CA GLY A 58 -3.96 -45.85 -21.90
C GLY A 58 -4.53 -45.66 -23.31
N ILE A 59 -4.86 -46.77 -23.96
CA ILE A 59 -5.55 -46.83 -25.27
C ILE A 59 -6.81 -47.70 -25.17
N VAL A 60 -7.76 -47.47 -26.08
CA VAL A 60 -8.93 -48.34 -26.27
C VAL A 60 -8.92 -48.83 -27.71
N ARG A 61 -9.20 -50.12 -27.91
CA ARG A 61 -9.42 -50.72 -29.22
C ARG A 61 -10.88 -51.11 -29.38
N ILE A 62 -11.44 -50.85 -30.55
CA ILE A 62 -12.80 -51.24 -30.91
C ILE A 62 -12.71 -52.35 -31.95
N GLU A 63 -13.39 -53.48 -31.71
CA GLU A 63 -13.45 -54.64 -32.60
C GLU A 63 -14.92 -54.97 -32.94
N PRO A 64 -15.30 -55.07 -34.24
CA PRO A 64 -14.49 -54.72 -35.42
C PRO A 64 -14.13 -53.23 -35.43
N SER A 65 -13.04 -52.86 -36.12
CA SER A 65 -12.60 -51.45 -36.20
C SER A 65 -13.11 -50.84 -37.50
N GLU A 66 -14.27 -50.20 -37.41
CA GLU A 66 -14.96 -49.55 -38.53
C GLU A 66 -15.18 -48.06 -38.24
N THR A 67 -15.23 -47.23 -39.29
CA THR A 67 -15.56 -45.80 -39.16
C THR A 67 -17.06 -45.56 -38.97
N ALA A 68 -17.91 -46.55 -39.26
CA ALA A 68 -19.35 -46.53 -39.04
C ALA A 68 -19.87 -47.98 -38.95
N TYR A 69 -20.88 -48.20 -38.10
CA TYR A 69 -21.40 -49.52 -37.77
C TYR A 69 -22.89 -49.62 -38.12
N LEU A 70 -23.34 -50.81 -38.54
CA LEU A 70 -24.77 -51.06 -38.70
C LEU A 70 -25.45 -51.04 -37.33
N LYS A 71 -26.62 -50.42 -37.23
CA LYS A 71 -27.49 -50.62 -36.08
C LYS A 71 -27.77 -52.11 -35.87
N GLY A 72 -27.52 -52.61 -34.66
CA GLY A 72 -27.54 -54.02 -34.31
C GLY A 72 -26.17 -54.72 -34.35
N THR A 73 -25.09 -54.05 -34.75
CA THR A 73 -23.73 -54.64 -34.69
C THR A 73 -23.29 -54.84 -33.24
N LEU A 74 -22.83 -56.06 -32.94
CA LEU A 74 -22.15 -56.38 -31.69
C LEU A 74 -20.71 -55.87 -31.77
N VAL A 75 -20.35 -54.98 -30.85
CA VAL A 75 -19.02 -54.37 -30.78
C VAL A 75 -18.38 -54.63 -29.42
N LYS A 76 -17.06 -54.78 -29.45
CA LYS A 76 -16.21 -55.01 -28.30
C LYS A 76 -15.21 -53.87 -28.17
N ALA A 77 -15.29 -53.13 -27.06
CA ALA A 77 -14.26 -52.17 -26.66
C ALA A 77 -13.32 -52.84 -25.66
N GLU A 78 -12.01 -52.85 -25.93
CA GLU A 78 -10.97 -53.28 -24.99
C GLU A 78 -10.07 -52.09 -24.62
N ALA A 79 -10.08 -51.68 -23.34
CA ALA A 79 -9.13 -50.75 -22.79
C ALA A 79 -7.82 -51.46 -22.40
N LYS A 80 -6.70 -50.82 -22.65
CA LYS A 80 -5.38 -51.24 -22.18
C LYS A 80 -4.64 -50.02 -21.62
N ALA A 81 -4.38 -50.05 -20.32
CA ALA A 81 -3.58 -49.02 -19.67
C ALA A 81 -2.14 -48.99 -20.20
N HIS A 82 -1.55 -47.80 -20.20
CA HIS A 82 -0.12 -47.59 -20.39
C HIS A 82 0.65 -48.00 -19.11
N GLU A 83 1.95 -48.18 -19.26
CA GLU A 83 2.83 -48.48 -18.14
C GLU A 83 2.76 -47.37 -17.08
N GLY A 84 2.60 -47.75 -15.81
CA GLY A 84 2.38 -46.82 -14.69
C GLY A 84 0.92 -46.39 -14.45
N TYR A 85 -0.07 -46.96 -15.16
CA TYR A 85 -1.50 -46.68 -14.96
C TYR A 85 -2.32 -47.97 -14.83
N ARG A 86 -3.49 -47.90 -14.17
CA ARG A 86 -4.54 -48.92 -14.16
C ARG A 86 -5.82 -48.36 -14.76
N PHE A 87 -6.63 -49.24 -15.30
CA PHE A 87 -7.97 -48.92 -15.77
C PHE A 87 -8.98 -49.11 -14.63
N GLU A 88 -9.84 -48.13 -14.40
CA GLU A 88 -10.88 -48.15 -13.35
C GLU A 88 -12.28 -48.42 -13.91
N GLY A 89 -12.51 -48.11 -15.20
CA GLY A 89 -13.80 -48.32 -15.86
C GLY A 89 -14.02 -47.44 -17.09
N PHE A 90 -15.06 -47.78 -17.86
CA PHE A 90 -15.63 -46.92 -18.89
C PHE A 90 -16.75 -46.07 -18.30
N SER A 91 -16.82 -44.82 -18.76
CA SER A 91 -17.93 -43.89 -18.56
C SER A 91 -18.41 -43.35 -19.90
N GLY A 92 -19.57 -42.69 -19.91
CA GLY A 92 -20.20 -42.15 -21.13
C GLY A 92 -21.55 -42.78 -21.43
N THR A 93 -21.87 -43.02 -22.71
CA THR A 93 -23.17 -43.62 -23.07
C THR A 93 -23.32 -45.07 -22.60
N ARG A 94 -22.19 -45.73 -22.32
CA ARG A 94 -22.10 -47.05 -21.67
C ARG A 94 -21.13 -46.96 -20.49
N THR A 95 -21.45 -47.66 -19.40
CA THR A 95 -20.63 -47.71 -18.18
C THR A 95 -20.25 -49.15 -17.85
N GLY A 96 -19.08 -49.35 -17.23
CA GLY A 96 -18.65 -50.66 -16.75
C GLY A 96 -17.22 -50.67 -16.21
N SER A 97 -16.97 -51.42 -15.15
CA SER A 97 -15.65 -51.57 -14.50
C SER A 97 -14.74 -52.62 -15.15
N SER A 98 -15.22 -53.31 -16.19
CA SER A 98 -14.44 -54.28 -16.97
C SER A 98 -13.61 -53.56 -18.03
N ASP A 99 -12.33 -53.93 -18.17
CA ASP A 99 -11.45 -53.49 -19.26
C ASP A 99 -11.98 -53.90 -20.64
N LYS A 100 -12.91 -54.85 -20.68
CA LYS A 100 -13.59 -55.33 -21.88
C LYS A 100 -15.09 -55.07 -21.77
N LEU A 101 -15.61 -54.26 -22.67
CA LEU A 101 -17.03 -53.93 -22.78
C LEU A 101 -17.58 -54.52 -24.09
N VAL A 102 -18.60 -55.37 -24.01
CA VAL A 102 -19.28 -55.95 -25.19
C VAL A 102 -20.71 -55.46 -25.21
N PHE A 103 -21.12 -54.79 -26.28
CA PHE A 103 -22.46 -54.20 -26.40
C PHE A 103 -22.93 -54.14 -27.85
N THR A 104 -24.24 -54.04 -28.04
CA THR A 104 -24.86 -53.82 -29.34
C THR A 104 -25.05 -52.32 -29.58
N ILE A 105 -24.64 -51.84 -30.75
CA ILE A 105 -24.83 -50.46 -31.19
C ILE A 105 -26.29 -50.24 -31.63
N GLU A 106 -27.00 -49.34 -30.96
CA GLU A 106 -28.41 -49.01 -31.25
C GLU A 106 -28.63 -47.55 -31.70
N LYS A 107 -27.61 -46.71 -31.53
CA LYS A 107 -27.50 -45.27 -31.80
C LYS A 107 -26.01 -44.89 -31.82
N ASP A 108 -25.66 -43.62 -32.02
CA ASP A 108 -24.30 -43.14 -31.74
C ASP A 108 -23.92 -43.32 -30.26
N GLU A 109 -22.69 -43.76 -30.01
CA GLU A 109 -22.16 -44.07 -28.68
C GLU A 109 -20.84 -43.32 -28.46
N TRP A 110 -20.56 -42.92 -27.22
CA TRP A 110 -19.27 -42.34 -26.85
C TRP A 110 -18.76 -42.92 -25.53
N LEU A 111 -17.47 -43.24 -25.50
CA LEU A 111 -16.79 -43.89 -24.38
C LEU A 111 -15.64 -43.02 -23.87
N ILE A 112 -15.61 -42.77 -22.56
CA ILE A 112 -14.46 -42.21 -21.84
C ILE A 112 -13.86 -43.33 -20.98
N PRO A 113 -12.68 -43.88 -21.33
CA PRO A 113 -11.96 -44.78 -20.45
C PRO A 113 -11.38 -43.98 -19.27
N VAL A 114 -11.39 -44.54 -18.06
CA VAL A 114 -10.80 -43.92 -16.88
C VAL A 114 -9.52 -44.66 -16.52
N PHE A 115 -8.38 -43.97 -16.59
CA PHE A 115 -7.07 -44.48 -16.17
C PHE A 115 -6.54 -43.68 -14.98
N THR A 116 -6.13 -44.37 -13.92
CA THR A 116 -5.48 -43.78 -12.73
C THR A 116 -4.02 -44.24 -12.65
N PRO A 117 -3.07 -43.39 -12.23
CA PRO A 117 -1.70 -43.82 -11.98
C PRO A 117 -1.63 -44.97 -10.96
N VAL A 118 -0.71 -45.91 -11.17
CA VAL A 118 -0.43 -47.03 -10.27
C VAL A 118 0.93 -46.83 -9.63
N ASP A 119 0.93 -46.55 -8.34
CA ASP A 119 2.11 -46.77 -7.51
C ASP A 119 2.47 -48.26 -7.55
N ALA A 120 3.68 -48.57 -8.01
CA ALA A 120 4.07 -49.93 -8.35
C ALA A 120 4.14 -50.85 -7.11
N PRO A 121 3.51 -52.04 -7.14
CA PRO A 121 3.77 -53.07 -6.13
C PRO A 121 5.16 -53.70 -6.38
N PRO A 122 5.98 -53.92 -5.34
CA PRO A 122 7.34 -54.38 -5.52
C PRO A 122 7.41 -55.88 -5.86
N ALA A 123 8.45 -56.26 -6.62
CA ALA A 123 9.00 -57.63 -6.56
C ALA A 123 9.30 -58.02 -5.10
N THR A 124 9.36 -59.31 -4.77
CA THR A 124 9.58 -59.83 -3.40
C THR A 124 10.61 -58.99 -2.66
N ALA A 125 10.12 -58.18 -1.73
CA ALA A 125 10.81 -56.96 -1.37
C ALA A 125 11.94 -57.25 -0.38
N VAL A 126 13.12 -57.52 -0.95
CA VAL A 126 14.40 -57.56 -0.23
C VAL A 126 14.83 -56.15 0.08
N PHE A 127 14.63 -55.75 1.32
CA PHE A 127 14.97 -54.43 1.83
C PHE A 127 16.43 -54.36 2.26
N ARG A 128 17.07 -53.24 1.91
CA ARG A 128 18.39 -52.88 2.40
C ARG A 128 18.26 -52.16 3.74
N ILE A 129 18.88 -52.73 4.76
CA ILE A 129 19.05 -52.09 6.07
C ILE A 129 20.49 -51.60 6.17
N ARG A 130 20.68 -50.29 6.05
CA ARG A 130 22.01 -49.65 6.12
C ARG A 130 22.22 -49.08 7.53
N VAL A 131 23.15 -49.68 8.27
CA VAL A 131 23.51 -49.19 9.60
C VAL A 131 24.87 -48.52 9.53
N ASP A 132 24.87 -47.19 9.62
CA ASP A 132 26.10 -46.40 9.56
C ASP A 132 26.77 -46.33 10.95
N THR A 133 28.10 -46.40 10.98
CA THR A 133 28.87 -46.20 12.22
C THR A 133 29.13 -44.72 12.47
N ALA A 134 28.78 -44.25 13.66
CA ALA A 134 29.08 -42.90 14.14
C ALA A 134 30.30 -42.90 15.07
N ALA A 135 31.00 -41.77 15.16
CA ALA A 135 32.06 -41.60 16.15
C ALA A 135 31.49 -41.68 17.58
N GLY A 136 32.17 -42.41 18.49
CA GLY A 136 31.74 -42.59 19.88
C GLY A 136 31.28 -44.00 20.26
N GLY A 137 31.20 -44.95 19.31
CA GLY A 137 30.87 -46.35 19.60
C GLY A 137 30.76 -47.25 18.37
N GLY A 138 30.42 -48.53 18.59
CA GLY A 138 30.18 -49.51 17.54
C GLY A 138 28.71 -49.95 17.47
N VAL A 139 28.37 -50.76 16.46
CA VAL A 139 27.04 -51.37 16.31
C VAL A 139 27.14 -52.85 15.99
N ARG A 140 26.26 -53.68 16.57
CA ARG A 140 26.03 -55.08 16.20
C ARG A 140 24.62 -55.24 15.64
N THR A 141 24.45 -55.99 14.56
CA THR A 141 23.13 -56.28 13.98
C THR A 141 22.87 -57.78 13.84
N GLU A 142 21.62 -58.18 14.03
CA GLU A 142 21.15 -59.56 13.87
C GLU A 142 19.83 -59.54 13.07
N PRO A 143 19.76 -60.22 11.90
CA PRO A 143 20.83 -60.94 11.20
C PRO A 143 21.97 -60.03 10.70
N PRO A 144 23.19 -60.58 10.48
CA PRO A 144 24.36 -59.80 10.08
C PRO A 144 24.38 -59.34 8.61
N THR A 145 23.38 -59.71 7.80
CA THR A 145 23.28 -59.36 6.38
C THR A 145 22.38 -58.14 6.15
N ALA A 146 22.91 -57.11 5.51
CA ALA A 146 22.23 -55.85 5.21
C ALA A 146 21.11 -55.91 4.14
N ILE A 147 20.64 -57.12 3.79
CA ILE A 147 19.54 -57.36 2.85
C ILE A 147 18.62 -58.41 3.47
N THR A 148 17.32 -58.11 3.58
CA THR A 148 16.35 -58.89 4.36
C THR A 148 14.96 -58.84 3.72
N GLU A 149 14.18 -59.92 3.82
CA GLU A 149 12.83 -60.00 3.25
C GLU A 149 11.78 -59.28 4.13
N LYS A 150 10.66 -58.86 3.51
CA LYS A 150 9.56 -58.18 4.21
C LYS A 150 9.03 -59.00 5.39
N GLY A 151 8.99 -58.39 6.58
CA GLY A 151 8.52 -59.03 7.81
C GLY A 151 9.59 -59.81 8.59
N THR A 152 10.86 -59.76 8.16
CA THR A 152 11.96 -60.29 8.97
C THR A 152 12.20 -59.38 10.18
N LEU A 153 12.25 -59.96 11.38
CA LEU A 153 12.62 -59.22 12.59
C LEU A 153 14.13 -58.89 12.56
N PHE A 154 14.46 -57.61 12.65
CA PHE A 154 15.83 -57.08 12.64
C PHE A 154 16.13 -56.41 13.98
N SER A 155 17.32 -56.67 14.52
CA SER A 155 17.80 -56.08 15.78
C SER A 155 19.13 -55.37 15.56
N ALA A 156 19.24 -54.13 16.04
CA ALA A 156 20.48 -53.36 16.05
C ALA A 156 20.81 -52.92 17.49
N THR A 157 22.01 -53.24 17.97
CA THR A 157 22.51 -52.87 19.30
C THR A 157 23.66 -51.88 19.17
N ALA A 158 23.51 -50.69 19.72
CA ALA A 158 24.57 -49.69 19.83
C ALA A 158 25.44 -50.02 21.05
N ILE A 159 26.76 -49.96 20.86
CA ILE A 159 27.76 -50.32 21.87
C ILE A 159 28.66 -49.08 22.07
N PRO A 160 28.38 -48.23 23.07
CA PRO A 160 29.18 -47.02 23.32
C PRO A 160 30.65 -47.35 23.60
N ALA A 161 31.55 -46.48 23.14
CA ALA A 161 32.95 -46.49 23.56
C ALA A 161 33.08 -45.89 24.97
N ALA A 162 34.18 -46.20 25.66
CA ALA A 162 34.45 -45.65 26.99
C ALA A 162 34.44 -44.10 26.97
N GLY A 163 33.67 -43.50 27.88
CA GLY A 163 33.47 -42.04 27.93
C GLY A 163 32.31 -41.51 27.10
N TYR A 164 31.51 -42.39 26.46
CA TYR A 164 30.31 -42.01 25.72
C TYR A 164 29.10 -42.82 26.20
N THR A 165 27.91 -42.23 26.13
CA THR A 165 26.62 -42.94 26.27
C THR A 165 25.91 -42.95 24.92
N PHE A 166 25.13 -44.00 24.68
CA PHE A 166 24.12 -43.99 23.62
C PHE A 166 22.96 -43.08 24.05
N VAL A 167 22.45 -42.28 23.10
CA VAL A 167 21.30 -41.39 23.33
C VAL A 167 20.07 -41.90 22.60
N GLU A 168 20.18 -42.07 21.28
CA GLU A 168 19.09 -42.51 20.40
C GLU A 168 19.65 -43.02 19.06
N TRP A 169 18.84 -43.75 18.31
CA TRP A 169 19.05 -44.00 16.89
C TRP A 169 18.46 -42.84 16.10
N LYS A 170 19.13 -42.41 15.03
CA LYS A 170 18.58 -41.46 14.05
C LYS A 170 18.73 -41.97 12.62
N GLY A 171 17.78 -41.59 11.77
CA GLY A 171 17.69 -42.01 10.37
C GLY A 171 16.23 -42.09 9.91
N THR A 172 15.84 -43.16 9.20
CA THR A 172 14.43 -43.40 8.81
C THR A 172 13.51 -43.77 9.97
N ARG A 173 14.09 -44.05 11.14
CA ARG A 173 13.40 -44.18 12.43
C ARG A 173 14.24 -43.44 13.48
N GLU A 174 13.56 -42.77 14.41
CA GLU A 174 14.16 -42.27 15.64
C GLU A 174 13.62 -43.08 16.81
N SER A 175 14.51 -43.54 17.70
CA SER A 175 14.14 -44.33 18.88
C SER A 175 15.25 -44.28 19.94
N PRO A 176 14.91 -44.08 21.22
CA PRO A 176 15.86 -44.18 22.34
C PRO A 176 16.14 -45.64 22.75
N ASP A 177 15.47 -46.63 22.16
CA ASP A 177 15.56 -48.02 22.58
C ASP A 177 16.83 -48.69 22.04
N ASN A 178 17.53 -49.41 22.92
CA ASN A 178 18.76 -50.13 22.57
C ASN A 178 18.77 -51.52 23.25
N PRO A 179 18.66 -52.63 22.50
CA PRO A 179 18.61 -52.71 21.03
C PRO A 179 17.32 -52.13 20.41
N LEU A 180 17.47 -51.51 19.24
CA LEU A 180 16.35 -51.18 18.36
C LEU A 180 15.93 -52.45 17.63
N ILE A 181 14.68 -52.87 17.86
CA ILE A 181 14.09 -54.08 17.28
C ILE A 181 12.85 -53.68 16.48
N PHE A 182 12.77 -54.10 15.21
CA PHE A 182 11.63 -53.83 14.33
C PHE A 182 11.52 -54.89 13.23
N GLU A 183 10.36 -55.02 12.60
CA GLU A 183 10.20 -55.83 11.39
C GLU A 183 10.59 -55.02 10.15
N ALA A 184 11.39 -55.60 9.26
CA ALA A 184 11.83 -54.95 8.03
C ALA A 184 10.66 -54.81 7.04
N GLU A 185 10.07 -53.62 6.93
CA GLU A 185 8.93 -53.33 6.06
C GLU A 185 9.24 -52.47 4.83
N LYS A 186 10.41 -51.82 4.82
CA LYS A 186 10.91 -50.93 3.75
C LYS A 186 12.45 -50.88 3.78
N ASN A 187 13.08 -50.24 2.80
CA ASN A 187 14.50 -49.87 2.89
C ASN A 187 14.69 -48.85 4.01
N GLU A 188 15.57 -49.11 4.96
CA GLU A 188 15.77 -48.27 6.14
C GLU A 188 17.25 -48.03 6.39
N TRP A 189 17.57 -46.84 6.91
CA TRP A 189 18.92 -46.51 7.35
C TRP A 189 18.85 -45.82 8.69
N PHE A 190 19.82 -46.12 9.55
CA PHE A 190 19.94 -45.49 10.86
C PHE A 190 21.38 -45.59 11.36
N HIS A 191 21.75 -44.65 12.22
CA HIS A 191 23.01 -44.65 12.93
C HIS A 191 22.75 -44.37 14.41
N PRO A 192 23.62 -44.83 15.32
CA PRO A 192 23.54 -44.45 16.71
C PRO A 192 24.02 -43.00 16.88
N VAL A 193 23.39 -42.27 17.79
CA VAL A 193 23.92 -41.01 18.33
C VAL A 193 24.55 -41.33 19.67
N PHE A 194 25.86 -41.08 19.77
CA PHE A 194 26.62 -41.19 21.01
C PHE A 194 26.96 -39.79 21.52
N GLN A 195 26.74 -39.54 22.81
CA GLN A 195 27.10 -38.30 23.48
C GLN A 195 28.23 -38.57 24.47
N ALA A 196 29.23 -37.69 24.53
CA ALA A 196 30.30 -37.79 25.53
C ALA A 196 29.71 -37.61 26.94
N ILE A 197 30.12 -38.47 27.87
CA ILE A 197 29.73 -38.38 29.28
C ILE A 197 30.64 -37.34 29.94
N GLU A 198 30.18 -36.09 29.99
CA GLU A 198 30.83 -35.06 30.80
C GLU A 198 30.61 -35.33 32.30
N PRO A 199 31.56 -34.96 33.18
CA PRO A 199 31.41 -35.14 34.62
C PRO A 199 30.24 -34.32 35.17
N VAL A 200 29.53 -34.90 36.14
CA VAL A 200 28.26 -34.37 36.69
C VAL A 200 28.37 -32.88 37.04
N ARG A 201 27.52 -32.08 36.39
CA ARG A 201 27.35 -30.65 36.63
C ARG A 201 26.16 -30.43 37.58
N GLU A 202 26.30 -29.50 38.51
CA GLU A 202 25.21 -29.00 39.37
C GLU A 202 23.99 -28.56 38.52
N PRO A 203 22.75 -28.63 39.06
CA PRO A 203 21.56 -28.28 38.29
C PRO A 203 21.59 -26.83 37.80
N GLU A 204 21.20 -26.62 36.54
CA GLU A 204 21.15 -25.28 35.94
C GLU A 204 20.21 -24.36 36.73
N ARG A 205 20.71 -23.16 37.01
CA ARG A 205 19.99 -22.11 37.71
C ARG A 205 19.92 -20.88 36.82
N PHE A 206 18.74 -20.29 36.75
CA PHE A 206 18.40 -19.16 35.91
C PHE A 206 18.24 -17.89 36.75
N THR A 207 18.52 -16.75 36.13
CA THR A 207 18.43 -15.43 36.73
C THR A 207 17.28 -14.65 36.13
N ILE A 208 16.58 -13.89 36.96
CA ILE A 208 15.58 -12.92 36.51
C ILE A 208 16.14 -11.54 36.81
N ASN A 209 16.51 -10.83 35.76
CA ASN A 209 17.09 -9.51 35.85
C ASN A 209 16.00 -8.48 35.59
N VAL A 210 15.54 -7.81 36.65
CA VAL A 210 14.56 -6.73 36.53
C VAL A 210 15.30 -5.41 36.35
N SER A 211 15.18 -4.81 35.16
CA SER A 211 15.88 -3.57 34.82
C SER A 211 15.34 -2.37 35.61
N ARG A 212 16.24 -1.50 36.09
CA ARG A 212 15.86 -0.19 36.62
C ARG A 212 15.75 0.82 35.48
N MET A 213 14.57 1.36 35.25
CA MET A 213 14.31 2.47 34.32
C MET A 213 13.84 3.71 35.08
N ALA A 214 13.90 4.88 34.44
CA ALA A 214 13.37 6.10 35.04
C ALA A 214 11.83 6.09 35.03
N GLY A 215 11.21 6.44 36.17
CA GLY A 215 9.75 6.50 36.32
C GLY A 215 9.13 5.50 37.29
N GLY A 216 9.93 4.64 37.92
CA GLY A 216 9.47 3.75 38.98
C GLY A 216 10.47 2.68 39.38
N SER A 217 10.05 1.79 40.25
CA SER A 217 10.82 0.66 40.77
C SER A 217 10.08 -0.66 40.55
N ALA A 218 10.82 -1.76 40.41
CA ALA A 218 10.24 -3.10 40.35
C ALA A 218 11.15 -4.11 41.04
N TRP A 219 10.55 -5.22 41.49
CA TRP A 219 11.22 -6.29 42.23
C TRP A 219 10.57 -7.64 41.96
N VAL A 220 11.30 -8.71 42.28
CA VAL A 220 10.87 -10.10 42.14
C VAL A 220 10.76 -10.75 43.53
N ALA A 221 9.76 -11.59 43.73
CA ALA A 221 9.54 -12.32 44.98
C ALA A 221 9.22 -13.82 44.72
N PRO A 222 9.84 -14.75 45.45
CA PRO A 222 10.93 -14.55 46.42
C PRO A 222 12.24 -14.19 45.70
N GLU A 223 13.01 -13.23 46.24
CA GLU A 223 14.34 -12.91 45.73
C GLU A 223 15.37 -13.95 46.20
N THR A 224 16.21 -14.46 45.30
CA THR A 224 17.22 -15.49 45.64
C THR A 224 18.59 -15.13 45.10
N ALA A 225 19.60 -15.06 45.98
CA ALA A 225 20.98 -14.77 45.60
C ALA A 225 21.66 -15.91 44.82
N GLU A 226 21.08 -17.11 44.85
CA GLU A 226 21.58 -18.29 44.14
C GLU A 226 20.85 -18.57 42.81
N GLY A 227 19.87 -17.75 42.41
CA GLY A 227 19.04 -17.98 41.21
C GLY A 227 17.97 -19.07 41.37
N TYR A 228 17.14 -19.22 40.33
CA TYR A 228 15.93 -20.04 40.28
C TYR A 228 16.13 -21.33 39.48
N THR A 229 15.51 -22.43 39.89
CA THR A 229 15.47 -23.66 39.07
C THR A 229 14.30 -23.62 38.08
N SER A 230 14.39 -24.39 36.99
CA SER A 230 13.34 -24.45 35.97
C SER A 230 11.95 -24.72 36.56
N LYS A 231 10.94 -23.99 36.07
CA LYS A 231 9.53 -23.99 36.49
C LYS A 231 9.26 -23.42 37.88
N THR A 232 10.24 -22.78 38.53
CA THR A 232 9.97 -22.00 39.77
C THR A 232 8.99 -20.87 39.47
N LEU A 233 7.93 -20.75 40.28
CA LEU A 233 6.98 -19.63 40.18
C LEU A 233 7.51 -18.42 40.95
N VAL A 234 7.52 -17.27 40.28
CA VAL A 234 7.89 -15.97 40.87
C VAL A 234 6.78 -14.94 40.67
N SER A 235 6.78 -13.93 41.53
CA SER A 235 5.89 -12.76 41.48
C SER A 235 6.72 -11.52 41.18
N LEU A 236 6.38 -10.80 40.11
CA LEU A 236 7.02 -9.56 39.67
C LEU A 236 6.10 -8.39 40.00
N SER A 237 6.59 -7.41 40.75
CA SER A 237 5.80 -6.26 41.22
C SER A 237 6.47 -4.95 40.82
N ALA A 238 5.69 -3.97 40.37
CA ALA A 238 6.17 -2.64 40.00
C ALA A 238 5.42 -1.54 40.76
N ALA A 239 6.12 -0.46 41.10
CA ALA A 239 5.56 0.75 41.70
C ALA A 239 6.10 1.98 40.95
N ALA A 240 5.21 2.81 40.41
CA ALA A 240 5.57 4.01 39.66
C ALA A 240 5.97 5.17 40.60
N ASP A 241 6.91 5.99 40.16
CA ASP A 241 7.30 7.23 40.83
C ASP A 241 6.25 8.34 40.59
N PRO A 242 6.14 9.37 41.47
CA PRO A 242 5.20 10.47 41.26
C PRO A 242 5.36 11.16 39.90
N GLY A 243 4.27 11.26 39.14
CA GLY A 243 4.27 11.79 37.77
C GLY A 243 4.54 10.74 36.68
N TYR A 244 4.52 9.46 37.02
CA TYR A 244 4.57 8.33 36.09
C TYR A 244 3.48 7.31 36.43
N GLU A 245 3.09 6.49 35.45
CA GLU A 245 2.20 5.34 35.63
C GLU A 245 2.85 4.07 35.07
N PHE A 246 2.58 2.93 35.71
CA PHE A 246 3.00 1.62 35.22
C PHE A 246 2.06 1.16 34.10
N THR A 247 2.60 0.88 32.92
CA THR A 247 1.81 0.52 31.73
C THR A 247 2.00 -0.93 31.27
N GLY A 248 3.03 -1.62 31.77
CA GLY A 248 3.23 -3.04 31.51
C GLY A 248 4.67 -3.51 31.71
N TRP A 249 4.92 -4.77 31.39
CA TRP A 249 6.21 -5.44 31.42
C TRP A 249 6.69 -5.70 29.99
N ALA A 250 7.95 -5.39 29.71
CA ALA A 250 8.63 -5.69 28.46
C ALA A 250 9.85 -6.60 28.72
N GLY A 251 10.52 -7.05 27.65
CA GLY A 251 11.68 -7.94 27.73
C GLY A 251 11.38 -9.34 27.18
N THR A 252 12.07 -10.36 27.67
CA THR A 252 12.06 -11.74 27.14
C THR A 252 10.82 -12.56 27.57
N LEU A 253 9.63 -11.96 27.51
CA LEU A 253 8.37 -12.58 27.94
C LEU A 253 7.79 -13.46 26.83
N ALA A 254 7.97 -14.78 26.94
CA ALA A 254 7.48 -15.73 25.95
C ALA A 254 5.94 -15.84 25.93
N GLY A 255 5.30 -15.13 25.00
CA GLY A 255 3.97 -15.48 24.46
C GLY A 255 2.78 -15.41 25.41
N SER A 256 2.64 -14.36 26.23
CA SER A 256 1.46 -14.20 27.10
C SER A 256 0.68 -12.89 26.88
N ALA A 257 -0.65 -13.00 26.83
CA ALA A 257 -1.59 -11.88 26.75
C ALA A 257 -1.80 -11.16 28.10
N ARG A 258 -0.77 -11.14 28.97
CA ARG A 258 -0.83 -10.70 30.38
C ARG A 258 0.24 -9.65 30.74
N ALA A 259 0.89 -9.05 29.73
CA ALA A 259 1.99 -8.11 29.92
C ALA A 259 1.64 -6.83 30.72
N THR A 260 0.38 -6.61 31.11
CA THR A 260 -0.06 -5.46 31.93
C THR A 260 -0.43 -5.82 33.38
N GLU A 261 -0.45 -7.11 33.76
CA GLU A 261 -0.77 -7.53 35.13
C GLU A 261 0.31 -7.09 36.14
N ASN A 262 -0.08 -6.53 37.29
CA ASN A 262 0.84 -6.13 38.36
C ASN A 262 0.22 -6.44 39.74
N PRO A 263 0.74 -7.44 40.49
CA PRO A 263 1.90 -8.26 40.19
C PRO A 263 1.67 -9.27 39.06
N LEU A 264 2.70 -9.51 38.24
CA LEU A 264 2.75 -10.56 37.22
C LEU A 264 3.33 -11.85 37.80
N ILE A 265 2.67 -13.00 37.57
CA ILE A 265 3.16 -14.32 37.98
C ILE A 265 3.76 -15.05 36.77
N LEU A 266 4.99 -15.53 36.92
CA LEU A 266 5.79 -16.17 35.87
C LEU A 266 6.38 -17.49 36.38
N ALA A 267 6.46 -18.51 35.52
CA ALA A 267 7.24 -19.73 35.76
C ALA A 267 8.57 -19.65 35.00
N VAL A 268 9.70 -19.57 35.71
CA VAL A 268 11.04 -19.36 35.11
C VAL A 268 11.42 -20.55 34.21
N GLN A 269 11.75 -20.30 32.94
CA GLN A 269 12.19 -21.37 32.02
C GLN A 269 13.59 -21.17 31.43
N ALA A 270 14.10 -19.93 31.45
CA ALA A 270 15.46 -19.57 31.04
C ALA A 270 15.93 -18.35 31.87
N ASP A 271 17.13 -17.82 31.59
CA ASP A 271 17.49 -16.48 32.03
C ASP A 271 16.54 -15.46 31.39
N GLU A 272 15.88 -14.64 32.21
CA GLU A 272 14.91 -13.65 31.75
C GLU A 272 15.33 -12.23 32.10
N TRP A 273 15.28 -11.36 31.10
CA TRP A 273 15.45 -9.91 31.25
C TRP A 273 14.09 -9.26 31.15
N ILE A 274 13.63 -8.69 32.26
CA ILE A 274 12.27 -8.13 32.40
C ILE A 274 12.40 -6.65 32.74
N ILE A 275 11.60 -5.83 32.06
CA ILE A 275 11.70 -4.38 32.09
C ILE A 275 10.33 -3.82 32.47
N PRO A 276 10.17 -3.19 33.64
CA PRO A 276 8.94 -2.46 33.95
C PRO A 276 8.86 -1.22 33.05
N VAL A 277 7.72 -1.04 32.37
CA VAL A 277 7.47 0.09 31.48
C VAL A 277 6.65 1.13 32.24
N PHE A 278 7.29 2.27 32.51
CA PHE A 278 6.66 3.42 33.14
C PHE A 278 6.49 4.54 32.10
N CYS A 279 5.25 4.98 31.89
CA CYS A 279 4.97 6.16 31.07
C CYS A 279 4.92 7.39 31.97
N LYS A 280 5.53 8.49 31.55
CA LYS A 280 5.38 9.77 32.24
C LYS A 280 3.96 10.25 32.06
N LEU A 281 3.26 10.53 33.16
CA LEU A 281 1.94 11.16 33.13
C LEU A 281 2.11 12.51 32.43
N LYS A 282 1.42 12.67 31.29
CA LYS A 282 1.30 13.99 30.66
C LYS A 282 0.56 14.93 31.64
N PRO A 283 0.83 16.24 31.64
CA PRO A 283 -0.17 17.19 32.12
C PRO A 283 -1.49 16.96 31.38
N GLU A 284 -2.63 17.32 32.00
CA GLU A 284 -3.97 16.98 31.50
C GLU A 284 -4.14 17.23 29.99
N PRO A 285 -4.87 16.36 29.27
CA PRO A 285 -5.06 16.53 27.84
C PRO A 285 -5.84 17.81 27.54
N GLU A 286 -5.25 18.66 26.71
CA GLU A 286 -6.01 19.70 26.02
C GLU A 286 -7.12 19.06 25.15
N PRO A 287 -8.24 19.77 24.90
CA PRO A 287 -9.35 19.29 24.08
C PRO A 287 -8.89 18.84 22.67
N PRO A 288 -9.70 18.04 21.95
CA PRO A 288 -9.35 17.59 20.61
C PRO A 288 -8.96 18.77 19.72
N ALA A 289 -7.87 18.62 18.97
CA ALA A 289 -7.35 19.67 18.09
C ALA A 289 -8.47 20.15 17.15
N GLU A 290 -8.79 21.44 17.25
CA GLU A 290 -9.80 22.07 16.39
C GLU A 290 -9.39 21.90 14.92
N PRO A 291 -10.34 21.69 13.99
CA PRO A 291 -10.01 21.50 12.59
C PRO A 291 -9.25 22.73 12.07
N THR A 292 -8.12 22.48 11.41
CA THR A 292 -7.30 23.53 10.81
C THR A 292 -7.49 23.55 9.30
N TYR A 293 -7.42 24.76 8.73
CA TYR A 293 -7.63 25.02 7.31
C TYR A 293 -6.50 25.87 6.73
N THR A 294 -6.27 25.71 5.44
CA THR A 294 -5.21 26.38 4.69
C THR A 294 -5.76 27.57 3.90
N ILE A 295 -4.97 28.64 3.82
CA ILE A 295 -5.26 29.78 2.95
C ILE A 295 -4.22 29.77 1.82
N LYS A 296 -4.63 29.43 0.61
CA LYS A 296 -3.75 29.42 -0.57
C LYS A 296 -3.81 30.77 -1.27
N VAL A 297 -2.65 31.29 -1.67
CA VAL A 297 -2.54 32.51 -2.46
C VAL A 297 -1.82 32.21 -3.77
N ASP A 298 -2.42 32.62 -4.88
CA ASP A 298 -1.79 32.49 -6.19
C ASP A 298 -0.56 33.41 -6.33
N PRO A 299 0.50 32.96 -7.01
CA PRO A 299 1.61 33.82 -7.37
C PRO A 299 1.14 34.87 -8.38
N VAL A 300 1.29 36.15 -8.04
CA VAL A 300 0.89 37.28 -8.88
C VAL A 300 2.05 38.22 -9.16
N ASP A 301 2.07 38.80 -10.35
CA ASP A 301 3.04 39.85 -10.68
C ASP A 301 2.73 41.15 -9.90
N HIS A 302 3.81 41.83 -9.51
CA HIS A 302 3.80 43.17 -8.90
C HIS A 302 3.33 43.30 -7.43
N GLY A 303 3.19 42.20 -6.68
CA GLY A 303 3.01 42.25 -5.22
C GLY A 303 3.04 40.88 -4.53
N SER A 304 2.69 40.84 -3.24
CA SER A 304 2.59 39.60 -2.45
C SER A 304 1.48 39.71 -1.40
N ALA A 305 0.99 38.57 -0.91
CA ALA A 305 0.23 38.53 0.35
C ALA A 305 1.19 38.39 1.54
N LEU A 306 0.89 39.04 2.65
CA LEU A 306 1.57 38.86 3.94
C LEU A 306 0.52 38.60 5.02
N PHE A 307 0.78 37.59 5.86
CA PHE A 307 -0.18 37.09 6.84
C PHE A 307 0.24 37.46 8.26
N GLU A 308 -0.73 37.80 9.11
CA GLU A 308 -0.53 38.02 10.55
C GLU A 308 -1.65 37.32 11.33
N PRO A 309 -1.34 36.22 12.07
CA PRO A 309 -0.05 35.52 12.14
C PRO A 309 0.33 34.81 10.81
N VAL A 310 1.61 34.49 10.61
CA VAL A 310 2.06 33.60 9.53
C VAL A 310 2.00 32.16 10.05
N GLN A 311 1.14 31.34 9.47
CA GLN A 311 1.04 29.91 9.76
C GLN A 311 0.80 29.11 8.47
N ASP A 312 1.19 27.83 8.46
CA ASP A 312 0.93 26.92 7.34
C ASP A 312 -0.55 26.45 7.29
N ALA A 313 -1.24 26.49 8.44
CA ALA A 313 -2.68 26.28 8.59
C ALA A 313 -3.20 27.07 9.82
N TYR A 314 -4.51 27.36 9.85
CA TYR A 314 -5.17 28.18 10.87
C TYR A 314 -6.38 27.46 11.46
N ALA A 315 -6.71 27.68 12.73
CA ALA A 315 -7.83 26.99 13.39
C ALA A 315 -9.21 27.46 12.92
N GLU A 316 -10.24 26.61 13.04
CA GLU A 316 -11.62 26.99 12.73
C GLU A 316 -12.09 28.16 13.59
N GLY A 317 -12.43 29.26 12.91
CA GLY A 317 -12.86 30.49 13.51
C GLY A 317 -11.73 31.47 13.87
N GLU A 318 -10.47 31.13 13.62
CA GLU A 318 -9.32 32.02 13.76
C GLU A 318 -9.45 33.21 12.79
N ILE A 319 -9.04 34.41 13.24
CA ILE A 319 -9.12 35.64 12.44
C ILE A 319 -7.71 36.03 11.99
N VAL A 320 -7.43 35.82 10.71
CA VAL A 320 -6.16 36.12 10.06
C VAL A 320 -6.23 37.50 9.41
N ARG A 321 -5.21 38.33 9.63
CA ARG A 321 -5.04 39.59 8.89
C ARG A 321 -4.14 39.35 7.69
N ILE A 322 -4.65 39.63 6.50
CA ILE A 322 -3.96 39.38 5.23
C ILE A 322 -3.75 40.71 4.52
N TYR A 323 -2.50 41.08 4.28
CA TYR A 323 -2.12 42.33 3.65
C TYR A 323 -1.72 42.11 2.19
N GLY A 324 -2.38 42.82 1.29
CA GLY A 324 -1.97 42.91 -0.11
C GLY A 324 -0.81 43.89 -0.23
N LYS A 325 0.43 43.39 -0.18
CA LYS A 325 1.64 44.21 -0.23
C LYS A 325 2.10 44.40 -1.67
N ALA A 326 1.72 45.52 -2.25
CA ALA A 326 2.14 45.91 -3.59
C ALA A 326 3.63 46.27 -3.66
N THR A 327 4.27 46.00 -4.79
CA THR A 327 5.59 46.56 -5.13
C THR A 327 5.51 48.09 -5.31
N ASN A 328 6.65 48.79 -5.22
CA ASN A 328 6.68 50.26 -5.08
C ASN A 328 5.86 51.05 -6.12
N THR A 329 5.79 50.57 -7.37
CA THR A 329 5.06 51.23 -8.47
C THR A 329 3.58 50.85 -8.58
N TYR A 330 3.07 49.99 -7.70
CA TYR A 330 1.69 49.54 -7.67
C TYR A 330 1.06 49.77 -6.28
N GLU A 331 -0.26 49.80 -6.22
CA GLU A 331 -1.08 49.73 -5.02
C GLU A 331 -2.02 48.53 -5.11
N PHE A 332 -2.39 48.01 -3.96
CA PHE A 332 -3.43 47.00 -3.87
C PHE A 332 -4.77 47.59 -4.30
N ALA A 333 -5.51 46.86 -5.13
CA ALA A 333 -6.81 47.27 -5.63
C ALA A 333 -7.95 46.54 -4.90
N TYR A 334 -7.91 45.20 -4.88
CA TYR A 334 -8.89 44.33 -4.21
C TYR A 334 -8.41 42.86 -4.20
N TRP A 335 -9.02 42.03 -3.35
CA TRP A 335 -8.90 40.58 -3.33
C TRP A 335 -9.93 39.96 -4.28
N SER A 336 -9.53 38.90 -4.97
CA SER A 336 -10.38 38.04 -5.79
C SER A 336 -10.14 36.57 -5.42
N GLY A 337 -10.93 35.64 -5.94
CA GLY A 337 -10.86 34.20 -5.60
C GLY A 337 -12.16 33.75 -4.94
N THR A 338 -12.07 32.97 -3.86
CA THR A 338 -13.25 32.59 -3.06
C THR A 338 -13.87 33.77 -2.32
N ILE A 339 -13.11 34.84 -2.10
CA ILE A 339 -13.54 36.08 -1.45
C ILE A 339 -13.24 37.27 -2.36
N SER A 340 -14.20 38.20 -2.45
CA SER A 340 -14.06 39.48 -3.13
C SER A 340 -14.21 40.63 -2.13
N SER A 341 -13.14 41.39 -1.89
CA SER A 341 -13.13 42.53 -0.96
C SER A 341 -12.05 43.56 -1.33
N THR A 342 -12.32 44.84 -1.09
CA THR A 342 -11.35 45.93 -1.23
C THR A 342 -10.49 46.16 0.03
N ASP A 343 -10.74 45.42 1.12
CA ASP A 343 -10.13 45.69 2.43
C ASP A 343 -8.66 45.23 2.48
N ASN A 344 -7.79 46.09 3.05
CA ASN A 344 -6.37 45.80 3.21
C ASN A 344 -5.84 46.44 4.51
N PRO A 345 -5.57 45.67 5.58
CA PRO A 345 -5.67 44.20 5.64
C PRO A 345 -7.10 43.68 5.50
N LEU A 346 -7.24 42.55 4.81
CA LEU A 346 -8.44 41.71 4.89
C LEU A 346 -8.42 40.97 6.24
N LEU A 347 -9.54 41.06 6.96
CA LEU A 347 -9.80 40.27 8.17
C LEU A 347 -10.61 39.03 7.77
N LEU A 348 -9.93 37.91 7.59
CA LEU A 348 -10.56 36.63 7.25
C LEU A 348 -10.78 35.79 8.51
N ARG A 349 -12.04 35.47 8.81
CA ARG A 349 -12.35 34.40 9.77
C ARG A 349 -12.34 33.06 9.02
N VAL A 350 -11.38 32.21 9.32
CA VAL A 350 -11.13 30.96 8.61
C VAL A 350 -12.13 29.89 9.07
N THR A 351 -13.01 29.40 8.20
CA THR A 351 -13.97 28.32 8.55
C THR A 351 -13.98 27.16 7.55
N LYS A 352 -13.04 27.16 6.60
CA LYS A 352 -12.76 26.15 5.58
C LYS A 352 -11.45 26.53 4.87
N ASP A 353 -10.97 25.70 3.96
CA ASP A 353 -9.90 26.09 3.04
C ASP A 353 -10.38 27.26 2.15
N GLU A 354 -9.52 28.29 2.02
CA GLU A 354 -9.82 29.51 1.25
C GLU A 354 -8.72 29.79 0.21
N TRP A 355 -9.09 30.41 -0.91
CA TRP A 355 -8.17 30.68 -2.02
C TRP A 355 -8.30 32.14 -2.49
N LEU A 356 -7.20 32.88 -2.35
CA LEU A 356 -7.15 34.33 -2.51
C LEU A 356 -6.16 34.77 -3.59
N ILE A 357 -6.53 35.79 -4.34
CA ILE A 357 -5.75 36.38 -5.43
C ILE A 357 -5.70 37.90 -5.18
N PRO A 358 -4.56 38.46 -4.70
CA PRO A 358 -4.42 39.90 -4.55
C PRO A 358 -4.25 40.58 -5.91
N VAL A 359 -5.15 41.51 -6.24
CA VAL A 359 -5.11 42.29 -7.49
C VAL A 359 -4.45 43.64 -7.23
N PHE A 360 -3.45 43.98 -8.04
CA PHE A 360 -2.66 45.21 -7.93
C PHE A 360 -2.87 46.13 -9.14
N ARG A 361 -2.94 47.45 -8.92
CA ARG A 361 -3.03 48.48 -9.97
C ARG A 361 -1.90 49.50 -9.82
N LYS A 362 -1.46 50.13 -10.92
CA LYS A 362 -0.29 51.01 -10.91
C LYS A 362 -0.55 52.31 -10.11
N LYS A 363 0.37 52.69 -9.23
CA LYS A 363 0.33 53.96 -8.47
C LYS A 363 0.58 55.17 -9.38
N THR A 364 0.06 56.32 -8.97
CA THR A 364 0.47 57.64 -9.46
C THR A 364 1.22 58.38 -8.35
N ASP A 365 2.46 58.77 -8.61
CA ASP A 365 3.42 59.22 -7.58
C ASP A 365 3.20 60.64 -7.03
N PRO A 366 3.42 60.88 -5.73
CA PRO A 366 3.74 62.19 -5.15
C PRO A 366 5.26 62.39 -4.98
N ALA A 367 5.74 63.64 -5.07
CA ALA A 367 7.11 63.92 -5.55
C ALA A 367 8.18 64.36 -4.51
N THR A 368 7.95 64.32 -3.19
CA THR A 368 8.91 64.87 -2.19
C THR A 368 8.84 64.25 -0.77
N LEU A 369 10.00 64.10 -0.10
CA LEU A 369 10.18 63.65 1.29
C LEU A 369 10.67 64.76 2.25
N THR A 370 10.63 64.55 3.56
CA THR A 370 11.02 65.54 4.62
C THR A 370 11.90 64.96 5.74
N LEU A 371 12.69 65.81 6.41
CA LEU A 371 13.50 65.48 7.59
C LEU A 371 13.17 66.43 8.75
N LYS A 372 12.93 65.88 9.96
CA LYS A 372 12.73 66.61 11.21
C LYS A 372 13.81 66.25 12.23
N LEU A 373 14.48 67.26 12.79
CA LEU A 373 15.49 67.10 13.85
C LEU A 373 14.98 67.77 15.13
N ASP A 374 14.82 67.01 16.22
CA ASP A 374 14.37 67.51 17.52
C ASP A 374 15.54 67.66 18.53
N SER A 375 15.31 68.47 19.56
CA SER A 375 16.26 68.74 20.65
C SER A 375 16.15 67.75 21.82
N ALA A 376 17.25 67.55 22.54
CA ALA A 376 17.28 66.78 23.79
C ALA A 376 18.06 67.52 24.89
N GLU A 377 17.91 67.10 26.15
CA GLU A 377 18.56 67.73 27.32
C GLU A 377 20.06 67.37 27.40
N GLY A 378 20.90 68.33 27.83
CA GLY A 378 22.35 68.13 28.00
C GLY A 378 23.22 68.50 26.79
N GLY A 379 22.63 69.06 25.72
CA GLY A 379 23.37 69.60 24.58
C GLY A 379 22.49 70.01 23.40
N THR A 380 23.09 70.27 22.24
CA THR A 380 22.39 70.72 21.00
C THR A 380 22.76 69.88 19.78
N ALA A 381 21.91 69.90 18.74
CA ALA A 381 22.17 69.25 17.46
C ALA A 381 21.82 70.15 16.25
N VAL A 382 22.52 69.96 15.13
CA VAL A 382 22.34 70.71 13.88
C VAL A 382 22.42 69.77 12.67
N ALA A 383 21.55 69.98 11.67
CA ALA A 383 21.63 69.39 10.34
C ALA A 383 22.33 70.34 9.35
N GLU A 384 23.57 70.03 8.99
CA GLU A 384 24.37 70.79 8.02
C GLU A 384 23.83 70.51 6.59
N GLY A 385 23.26 71.53 5.93
CA GLY A 385 22.77 71.44 4.54
C GLY A 385 21.29 71.09 4.36
N ALA A 386 20.45 71.26 5.39
CA ALA A 386 19.03 70.89 5.34
C ALA A 386 18.22 71.61 4.23
N LYS A 387 17.37 70.85 3.54
CA LYS A 387 16.41 71.31 2.52
C LYS A 387 14.98 71.26 3.05
N ALA A 388 14.10 72.08 2.47
CA ALA A 388 12.66 72.03 2.75
C ALA A 388 11.97 70.74 2.27
N ALA A 389 12.56 70.07 1.28
CA ALA A 389 12.14 68.78 0.76
C ALA A 389 13.34 68.02 0.15
N TYR A 390 13.27 66.70 0.16
CA TYR A 390 14.31 65.78 -0.33
C TYR A 390 13.76 64.81 -1.37
N ALA A 391 14.61 64.41 -2.30
CA ALA A 391 14.39 63.22 -3.12
C ALA A 391 14.98 61.99 -2.41
N PRO A 392 14.43 60.78 -2.61
CA PRO A 392 15.02 59.54 -2.09
C PRO A 392 16.51 59.42 -2.48
N GLY A 393 17.36 59.01 -1.54
CA GLY A 393 18.82 58.93 -1.71
C GLY A 393 19.57 60.25 -1.52
N ASN A 394 18.92 61.32 -1.04
CA ASN A 394 19.64 62.55 -0.65
C ASN A 394 20.29 62.38 0.72
N THR A 395 21.55 62.80 0.87
CA THR A 395 22.27 62.73 2.14
C THR A 395 22.26 64.06 2.91
N VAL A 396 22.26 63.97 4.24
CA VAL A 396 22.31 65.10 5.19
C VAL A 396 23.27 64.77 6.35
N LYS A 397 24.04 65.75 6.81
CA LYS A 397 25.03 65.57 7.87
C LYS A 397 24.55 66.15 9.20
N LEU A 398 24.54 65.34 10.25
CA LEU A 398 24.09 65.70 11.59
C LEU A 398 25.27 65.85 12.54
N ARG A 399 25.23 66.83 13.45
CA ARG A 399 26.27 67.05 14.46
C ARG A 399 25.67 67.43 15.81
N ALA A 400 26.12 66.79 16.88
CA ALA A 400 25.73 67.08 18.26
C ALA A 400 26.86 67.79 19.04
N ARG A 401 26.52 68.57 20.08
CA ARG A 401 27.46 69.24 20.98
C ARG A 401 26.96 69.15 22.43
N PRO A 402 27.69 68.48 23.34
CA PRO A 402 27.32 68.40 24.76
C PRO A 402 27.59 69.72 25.51
N ASP A 403 26.79 69.97 26.54
CA ASP A 403 26.99 71.08 27.48
C ASP A 403 28.01 70.74 28.58
N ALA A 404 28.50 71.75 29.30
CA ALA A 404 29.52 71.58 30.33
C ALA A 404 29.06 70.64 31.47
N GLY A 405 29.92 69.68 31.82
CA GLY A 405 29.60 68.63 32.80
C GLY A 405 28.84 67.43 32.20
N TRP A 406 28.53 67.46 30.91
CA TRP A 406 27.92 66.35 30.16
C TRP A 406 28.85 65.84 29.03
N ARG A 407 28.60 64.61 28.53
CA ARG A 407 29.21 64.04 27.32
C ARG A 407 28.15 63.42 26.41
N PHE A 408 28.42 63.41 25.10
CA PHE A 408 27.53 62.83 24.09
C PHE A 408 27.60 61.30 24.09
N VAL A 409 26.46 60.64 23.88
CA VAL A 409 26.31 59.18 23.93
C VAL A 409 25.88 58.60 22.57
N GLY A 410 24.97 59.27 21.84
CA GLY A 410 24.53 58.81 20.52
C GLY A 410 23.30 59.54 19.95
N TRP A 411 22.84 59.09 18.79
CA TRP A 411 21.61 59.52 18.11
C TRP A 411 20.50 58.47 18.27
N ALA A 412 19.25 58.94 18.31
CA ALA A 412 18.04 58.12 18.36
C ALA A 412 16.92 58.71 17.49
N GLY A 413 15.88 57.92 17.20
CA GLY A 413 14.78 58.28 16.31
C GLY A 413 14.55 57.19 15.26
N THR A 414 14.37 57.58 13.98
CA THR A 414 14.29 56.65 12.84
C THR A 414 15.61 55.95 12.51
N VAL A 415 16.72 56.38 13.11
CA VAL A 415 18.05 55.75 13.05
C VAL A 415 18.71 55.75 14.44
N SER A 416 19.75 54.92 14.61
CA SER A 416 20.58 54.89 15.81
C SER A 416 22.08 54.82 15.46
N GLY A 417 22.93 55.43 16.29
CA GLY A 417 24.39 55.41 16.08
C GLY A 417 25.15 56.34 17.03
N ALA A 418 26.39 56.00 17.36
CA ALA A 418 27.23 56.77 18.29
C ALA A 418 28.17 57.79 17.62
N GLU A 419 28.19 57.85 16.28
CA GLU A 419 29.11 58.73 15.54
C GLU A 419 28.67 60.20 15.58
N ASN A 420 29.63 61.12 15.68
CA ASN A 420 29.37 62.55 15.69
C ASN A 420 30.54 63.32 15.04
N PRO A 421 30.36 63.90 13.83
CA PRO A 421 29.13 64.01 13.06
C PRO A 421 28.73 62.71 12.37
N PHE A 422 27.43 62.51 12.16
CA PHE A 422 26.81 61.37 11.47
C PHE A 422 26.33 61.78 10.06
N ILE A 423 26.35 60.88 9.09
CA ILE A 423 25.82 61.12 7.73
C ILE A 423 24.62 60.20 7.49
N LEU A 424 23.46 60.80 7.24
CA LEU A 424 22.19 60.13 6.97
C LEU A 424 21.91 60.13 5.47
N GLU A 425 21.39 59.04 4.92
CA GLU A 425 20.76 58.99 3.59
C GLU A 425 19.24 58.86 3.74
N ILE A 426 18.49 59.75 3.09
CA ILE A 426 17.04 59.91 3.27
C ILE A 426 16.31 59.05 2.23
N HIS A 427 15.65 57.98 2.68
CA HIS A 427 14.82 57.11 1.82
C HIS A 427 13.32 57.23 2.11
N GLN A 428 12.95 57.84 3.24
CA GLN A 428 11.57 58.08 3.68
C GLN A 428 11.49 59.44 4.41
N ASN A 429 10.39 59.73 5.11
CA ASN A 429 10.35 60.89 6.01
C ASN A 429 11.07 60.56 7.32
N GLU A 430 12.08 61.34 7.69
CA GLU A 430 13.01 61.01 8.79
C GLU A 430 12.78 61.87 10.04
N TRP A 431 12.96 61.29 11.24
CA TRP A 431 12.80 61.99 12.53
C TRP A 431 13.86 61.54 13.55
N ILE A 432 14.73 62.47 14.00
CA ILE A 432 15.99 62.16 14.72
C ILE A 432 16.26 63.16 15.86
N PHE A 433 16.95 62.74 16.94
CA PHE A 433 17.41 63.58 18.06
C PHE A 433 18.69 63.01 18.76
N PRO A 434 19.48 63.82 19.50
CA PRO A 434 20.72 63.40 20.19
C PRO A 434 20.52 62.93 21.66
N VAL A 435 21.54 62.34 22.30
CA VAL A 435 21.53 61.83 23.69
C VAL A 435 22.84 62.15 24.46
N PHE A 436 22.76 62.47 25.77
CA PHE A 436 23.88 62.97 26.62
C PHE A 436 23.87 62.44 28.09
N GLU A 437 25.01 62.41 28.81
CA GLU A 437 25.14 61.98 30.24
C GLU A 437 26.20 62.77 31.09
N ARG A 438 26.16 62.74 32.45
CA ARG A 438 26.98 63.57 33.39
C ARG A 438 28.25 62.91 34.00
N ILE A 439 29.20 63.70 34.53
CA ILE A 439 30.54 63.28 35.06
C ILE A 439 30.77 63.61 36.58
N PRO A 440 31.25 62.69 37.45
CA PRO A 440 31.58 62.94 38.90
C PRO A 440 33.06 63.24 39.26
N ALA A 441 33.39 63.55 40.54
CA ALA A 441 34.73 63.96 41.04
C ALA A 441 35.11 63.44 42.47
N GLU A 442 36.40 63.51 42.87
CA GLU A 442 37.05 62.71 43.95
C GLU A 442 38.12 63.50 44.80
N PRO A 443 38.43 63.14 46.09
CA PRO A 443 39.48 63.80 46.91
C PRO A 443 40.54 62.88 47.65
N GLU A 444 41.64 63.48 48.16
CA GLU A 444 42.87 62.85 48.76
C GLU A 444 43.26 63.40 50.20
N PRO A 445 44.41 63.09 50.90
CA PRO A 445 44.46 62.82 52.38
C PRO A 445 45.40 63.71 53.28
N GLU A 446 45.84 63.20 54.48
CA GLU A 446 46.87 63.65 55.51
C GLU A 446 46.37 64.23 56.89
N PRO A 447 47.18 64.42 58.00
CA PRO A 447 48.36 63.70 58.62
C PRO A 447 48.36 63.56 60.21
N GLU A 448 49.54 63.35 60.85
CA GLU A 448 49.93 62.91 62.25
C GLU A 448 49.77 63.90 63.46
N PRO A 449 49.96 63.51 64.77
CA PRO A 449 51.29 63.58 65.48
C PRO A 449 51.57 62.68 66.76
N GLU A 450 52.82 62.66 67.30
CA GLU A 450 53.30 62.10 68.62
C GLU A 450 53.81 63.23 69.61
N PRO A 451 54.58 63.05 70.74
CA PRO A 451 54.92 61.92 71.67
C PRO A 451 54.77 62.26 73.20
N PRO A 452 55.13 61.37 74.18
CA PRO A 452 56.44 61.47 74.89
C PRO A 452 57.02 60.10 75.40
N ALA A 453 58.19 60.11 76.06
CA ALA A 453 59.04 58.92 76.32
C ALA A 453 58.77 58.11 77.63
N GLU A 454 59.02 56.79 77.56
CA GLU A 454 58.71 55.73 78.56
C GLU A 454 59.99 54.98 79.07
N PRO A 455 59.94 54.14 80.15
CA PRO A 455 61.12 53.42 80.73
C PRO A 455 61.74 52.36 79.80
N THR A 456 62.64 51.45 80.24
CA THR A 456 63.31 50.47 79.33
C THR A 456 63.53 49.06 79.90
N TYR A 457 63.53 48.04 79.03
CA TYR A 457 63.68 46.60 79.32
C TYR A 457 64.60 45.88 78.32
N THR A 458 64.93 44.59 78.53
CA THR A 458 65.79 43.79 77.62
C THR A 458 65.03 42.66 76.90
N VAL A 459 65.43 42.34 75.67
CA VAL A 459 64.89 41.21 74.89
C VAL A 459 66.01 40.23 74.55
N ARG A 460 65.80 38.93 74.84
CA ARG A 460 66.72 37.83 74.54
C ARG A 460 66.02 36.75 73.71
N ALA A 461 66.56 36.45 72.54
CA ALA A 461 66.16 35.29 71.74
C ALA A 461 67.31 34.27 71.70
N ASP A 462 67.05 33.02 72.10
CA ASP A 462 68.03 31.92 72.04
C ASP A 462 67.84 31.08 70.77
N TYR A 463 68.92 30.45 70.29
CA TYR A 463 68.94 29.62 69.08
C TYR A 463 68.70 28.13 69.40
N THR A 464 68.20 27.36 68.43
CA THR A 464 68.12 25.89 68.50
C THR A 464 68.88 25.25 67.34
N ALA A 465 69.08 23.93 67.38
CA ALA A 465 69.85 23.22 66.35
C ALA A 465 69.19 23.18 64.95
N ASN A 466 67.90 23.53 64.85
CA ASN A 466 67.07 23.33 63.64
C ASN A 466 66.64 24.64 62.95
N GLY A 467 67.24 25.77 63.32
CA GLY A 467 66.98 27.08 62.73
C GLY A 467 67.55 28.22 63.57
N THR A 468 67.57 29.42 63.02
CA THR A 468 68.08 30.62 63.70
C THR A 468 66.94 31.53 64.16
N CYS A 469 67.26 32.49 65.02
CA CYS A 469 66.40 33.62 65.34
C CYS A 469 67.18 34.93 65.24
N THR A 470 66.49 36.02 64.93
CA THR A 470 67.03 37.38 64.94
C THR A 470 66.05 38.31 65.66
N VAL A 471 66.56 39.31 66.36
CA VAL A 471 65.77 40.37 67.00
C VAL A 471 66.09 41.68 66.27
N ASP A 472 65.05 42.37 65.81
CA ASP A 472 65.14 43.61 65.05
C ASP A 472 64.22 44.68 65.68
N PRO A 473 64.73 45.89 66.01
CA PRO A 473 66.15 46.29 65.99
C PRO A 473 66.95 45.59 67.11
N PRO A 474 68.23 45.20 66.90
CA PRO A 474 69.03 44.52 67.93
C PRO A 474 69.61 45.51 68.95
N LEU A 475 68.76 46.02 69.85
CA LEU A 475 69.14 46.97 70.91
C LEU A 475 69.53 46.25 72.21
N ALA A 476 70.41 46.90 73.00
CA ALA A 476 70.78 46.42 74.33
C ALA A 476 69.65 46.61 75.36
N GLN A 477 68.86 47.67 75.18
CA GLN A 477 67.66 48.00 75.94
C GLN A 477 66.62 48.61 74.98
N TYR A 478 65.35 48.36 75.27
CA TYR A 478 64.18 48.75 74.48
C TYR A 478 63.24 49.56 75.35
N ALA A 479 62.61 50.61 74.82
CA ALA A 479 61.64 51.37 75.61
C ALA A 479 60.43 50.52 75.99
N GLU A 480 59.81 50.80 77.14
CA GLU A 480 58.48 50.32 77.46
C GLU A 480 57.54 50.74 76.34
N GLY A 481 56.63 49.84 76.00
CA GLY A 481 55.69 50.04 74.92
C GLY A 481 56.27 49.92 73.50
N SER A 482 57.60 49.92 73.32
CA SER A 482 58.23 49.68 72.02
C SER A 482 57.98 48.25 71.51
N PHE A 483 58.13 48.02 70.21
CA PHE A 483 57.91 46.72 69.60
C PHE A 483 59.22 46.13 69.08
N VAL A 484 59.45 44.86 69.38
CA VAL A 484 60.53 44.07 68.80
C VAL A 484 59.98 43.07 67.80
N LYS A 485 60.67 42.91 66.67
CA LYS A 485 60.38 41.89 65.68
C LYS A 485 61.37 40.74 65.84
N ILE A 486 60.91 39.63 66.39
CA ILE A 486 61.70 38.41 66.57
C ILE A 486 61.37 37.46 65.42
N THR A 487 62.32 37.26 64.51
CA THR A 487 62.12 36.43 63.30
C THR A 487 62.83 35.10 63.47
N ALA A 488 62.11 33.99 63.39
CA ALA A 488 62.67 32.65 63.29
C ALA A 488 62.90 32.31 61.81
N THR A 489 64.08 31.79 61.48
CA THR A 489 64.39 31.28 60.15
C THR A 489 64.67 29.77 60.29
N PRO A 490 63.74 28.89 59.89
CA PRO A 490 63.97 27.46 59.91
C PRO A 490 65.17 27.05 59.06
N ALA A 491 65.87 25.99 59.47
CA ALA A 491 66.82 25.32 58.59
C ALA A 491 66.08 24.55 57.46
N PRO A 492 66.71 24.28 56.30
CA PRO A 492 66.10 23.52 55.22
C PRO A 492 65.50 22.18 55.68
N GLY A 493 64.25 21.91 55.30
CA GLY A 493 63.49 20.71 55.71
C GLY A 493 62.80 20.80 57.06
N TYR A 494 62.78 21.98 57.70
CA TYR A 494 62.03 22.27 58.91
C TYR A 494 61.07 23.46 58.70
N LEU A 495 59.94 23.42 59.41
CA LEU A 495 58.96 24.49 59.50
C LEU A 495 58.98 25.09 60.91
N PHE A 496 58.68 26.37 61.03
CA PHE A 496 58.50 27.01 62.33
C PHE A 496 57.18 26.55 62.96
N SER A 497 57.24 26.12 64.23
CA SER A 497 56.13 25.47 64.94
C SER A 497 55.66 26.24 66.19
N GLY A 498 56.21 27.42 66.44
CA GLY A 498 55.86 28.25 67.59
C GLY A 498 57.09 28.75 68.38
N TRP A 499 56.88 29.81 69.15
CA TRP A 499 57.82 30.32 70.16
C TRP A 499 57.46 29.73 71.52
N ASN A 500 58.49 29.41 72.29
CA ASN A 500 58.35 29.07 73.71
C ASN A 500 59.20 30.05 74.55
N GLY A 501 58.87 30.24 75.82
CA GLY A 501 59.55 31.19 76.72
C GLY A 501 58.56 32.03 77.51
N THR A 502 58.88 33.31 77.78
CA THR A 502 57.97 34.26 78.44
C THR A 502 56.80 34.68 77.54
N VAL A 503 56.93 34.48 76.22
CA VAL A 503 55.86 34.64 75.23
C VAL A 503 55.71 33.32 74.45
N GLN A 504 54.50 32.77 74.47
CA GLN A 504 54.12 31.63 73.63
C GLN A 504 53.27 32.14 72.46
N SER A 505 53.69 31.86 71.22
CA SER A 505 52.99 32.35 70.02
C SER A 505 53.30 31.48 68.81
N MET A 506 52.31 31.30 67.93
CA MET A 506 52.47 30.64 66.63
C MET A 506 52.86 31.61 65.50
N GLN A 507 52.98 32.91 65.78
CA GLN A 507 53.32 33.91 64.77
C GLN A 507 54.83 34.00 64.55
N ASN A 508 55.25 33.97 63.29
CA ASN A 508 56.62 34.23 62.88
C ASN A 508 56.62 35.13 61.63
N PRO A 509 57.25 36.32 61.66
CA PRO A 509 57.95 36.92 62.79
C PRO A 509 57.00 37.28 63.96
N LEU A 510 57.46 37.05 65.19
CA LEU A 510 56.77 37.47 66.40
C LEU A 510 57.05 38.95 66.64
N VAL A 511 56.01 39.78 66.53
CA VAL A 511 56.06 41.17 66.96
C VAL A 511 55.59 41.24 68.40
N ALA A 512 56.50 41.49 69.34
CA ALA A 512 56.19 41.57 70.77
C ALA A 512 56.32 43.01 71.26
N ARG A 513 55.31 43.50 71.99
CA ARG A 513 55.39 44.76 72.72
C ARG A 513 56.22 44.55 73.98
N VAL A 514 57.28 45.33 74.16
CA VAL A 514 58.17 45.25 75.31
C VAL A 514 57.53 46.00 76.48
N THR A 515 56.86 45.29 77.37
CA THR A 515 56.31 45.82 78.63
C THR A 515 57.00 45.24 79.88
N ASP A 516 57.92 44.30 79.68
CA ASP A 516 58.91 43.80 80.64
C ASP A 516 60.01 43.06 79.84
N HIS A 517 60.92 42.39 80.53
CA HIS A 517 62.00 41.59 79.95
C HIS A 517 61.44 40.37 79.19
N ILE A 518 61.79 40.23 77.92
CA ILE A 518 61.30 39.15 77.05
C ILE A 518 62.40 38.09 76.84
N TRP A 519 62.05 36.82 77.00
CA TRP A 519 62.89 35.67 76.62
C TRP A 519 62.09 34.69 75.77
N VAL A 520 62.58 34.36 74.58
CA VAL A 520 61.96 33.38 73.67
C VAL A 520 62.97 32.47 72.98
N ILE A 521 62.50 31.28 72.58
CA ILE A 521 63.24 30.29 71.80
C ILE A 521 62.32 29.71 70.70
N PRO A 522 62.76 29.60 69.44
CA PRO A 522 61.93 29.07 68.36
C PRO A 522 61.92 27.53 68.36
N VAL A 523 60.72 26.97 68.22
CA VAL A 523 60.49 25.54 68.00
C VAL A 523 60.34 25.29 66.50
N PHE A 524 61.01 24.27 66.00
CA PHE A 524 60.95 23.85 64.60
C PHE A 524 60.62 22.35 64.49
N SER A 525 59.67 22.01 63.62
CA SER A 525 59.26 20.64 63.29
C SER A 525 59.70 20.28 61.89
N LYS A 526 60.08 19.02 61.67
CA LYS A 526 60.44 18.55 60.33
C LYS A 526 59.25 18.68 59.37
N GLU A 527 59.50 19.12 58.14
CA GLU A 527 58.49 19.28 57.09
C GLU A 527 57.90 17.90 56.69
N PRO A 528 56.56 17.74 56.61
CA PRO A 528 55.94 16.48 56.22
C PRO A 528 56.17 16.18 54.73
N ARG A 529 56.20 14.88 54.40
CA ARG A 529 56.30 14.37 53.03
C ARG A 529 55.12 13.46 52.75
N TYR A 530 54.62 13.52 51.52
CA TYR A 530 53.44 12.79 51.07
C TYR A 530 53.71 11.97 49.83
N THR A 531 53.07 10.81 49.78
CA THR A 531 53.12 9.83 48.70
C THR A 531 51.89 9.95 47.81
N LEU A 532 52.10 9.74 46.50
CA LEU A 532 51.05 9.63 45.50
C LEU A 532 51.10 8.21 44.94
N ILE A 533 49.99 7.48 45.03
CA ILE A 533 49.86 6.12 44.53
C ILE A 533 48.94 6.12 43.32
N THR A 534 49.44 5.74 42.14
CA THR A 534 48.66 5.64 40.91
C THR A 534 48.61 4.21 40.39
N GLU A 535 47.97 3.32 41.14
CA GLU A 535 47.70 1.95 40.69
C GLU A 535 46.51 1.93 39.72
N LYS A 536 46.54 1.06 38.72
CA LYS A 536 45.39 0.79 37.85
C LYS A 536 44.56 -0.36 38.42
N THR A 537 43.23 -0.28 38.34
CA THR A 537 42.40 -1.50 38.35
C THR A 537 42.07 -1.86 36.90
N GLY A 538 42.41 -3.09 36.51
CA GLY A 538 42.17 -3.60 35.15
C GLY A 538 43.30 -3.35 34.14
N THR A 539 42.97 -3.64 32.88
CA THR A 539 43.79 -3.49 31.67
C THR A 539 43.14 -2.48 30.72
N GLY A 540 43.91 -1.87 29.82
CA GLY A 540 43.36 -0.95 28.81
C GLY A 540 43.83 0.51 28.88
N GLY A 541 44.97 0.78 29.52
CA GLY A 541 45.56 2.12 29.52
C GLY A 541 46.72 2.29 30.49
N SER A 542 47.24 3.51 30.52
CA SER A 542 48.37 3.95 31.33
C SER A 542 48.10 5.30 32.02
N VAL A 543 48.87 5.60 33.07
CA VAL A 543 48.87 6.90 33.75
C VAL A 543 50.29 7.46 33.78
N ARG A 544 50.40 8.75 33.50
CA ARG A 544 51.63 9.53 33.63
C ARG A 544 51.44 10.61 34.70
N VAL A 545 52.45 10.79 35.56
CA VAL A 545 52.51 11.84 36.59
C VAL A 545 53.54 12.89 36.17
N ALA A 546 53.25 14.18 36.36
CA ALA A 546 54.17 15.27 36.06
C ALA A 546 54.01 16.46 37.03
N PRO A 547 55.08 16.93 37.72
CA PRO A 547 56.36 16.26 37.89
C PRO A 547 56.19 15.00 38.76
N ASP A 548 56.82 13.89 38.38
CA ASP A 548 56.95 12.74 39.27
C ASP A 548 58.10 12.98 40.26
N LYS A 549 57.79 13.04 41.55
CA LYS A 549 58.75 13.17 42.65
C LYS A 549 59.00 11.86 43.41
N SER A 550 58.63 10.71 42.83
CA SER A 550 58.88 9.37 43.38
C SER A 550 58.43 9.16 44.84
N GLY A 551 57.36 9.86 45.26
CA GLY A 551 56.78 9.76 46.60
C GLY A 551 57.28 10.77 47.63
N GLU A 552 58.11 11.77 47.26
CA GLU A 552 58.63 12.79 48.18
C GLU A 552 57.97 14.18 48.05
N TYR A 553 56.65 14.23 47.80
CA TYR A 553 55.94 15.51 47.64
C TYR A 553 55.88 16.29 48.97
N ALA A 554 56.09 17.60 48.92
CA ALA A 554 55.92 18.52 50.03
C ALA A 554 54.46 18.99 50.14
N TYR A 555 54.09 19.58 51.27
CA TYR A 555 52.75 20.14 51.46
C TYR A 555 52.46 21.26 50.46
N GLY A 556 51.39 21.11 49.68
CA GLY A 556 50.98 22.06 48.64
C GLY A 556 51.65 21.86 47.28
N ASP A 557 52.49 20.83 47.10
CA ASP A 557 52.97 20.45 45.77
C ASP A 557 51.81 20.12 44.83
N LEU A 558 51.88 20.61 43.59
CA LEU A 558 50.95 20.25 42.53
C LEU A 558 51.58 19.21 41.61
N CYS A 559 50.80 18.18 41.27
CA CYS A 559 51.14 17.21 40.22
C CYS A 559 49.95 17.03 39.26
N THR A 560 50.26 16.85 37.98
CA THR A 560 49.27 16.57 36.94
C THR A 560 49.34 15.10 36.55
N LEU A 561 48.20 14.42 36.69
CA LEU A 561 47.95 13.07 36.22
C LEU A 561 47.41 13.13 34.79
N THR A 562 47.85 12.22 33.94
CA THR A 562 47.33 12.05 32.57
C THR A 562 47.06 10.57 32.32
N ALA A 563 45.80 10.20 32.19
CA ALA A 563 45.36 8.88 31.77
C ALA A 563 45.33 8.80 30.24
N THR A 564 45.94 7.74 29.69
CA THR A 564 45.97 7.46 28.25
C THR A 564 45.41 6.05 28.02
N PRO A 565 44.21 5.91 27.42
CA PRO A 565 43.66 4.60 27.07
C PRO A 565 44.53 3.87 26.04
N ASP A 566 44.54 2.55 26.12
CA ASP A 566 45.09 1.68 25.08
C ASP A 566 44.09 1.57 23.90
N PRO A 567 44.51 1.24 22.67
CA PRO A 567 43.59 1.04 21.55
C PRO A 567 42.48 0.02 21.86
N GLY A 568 41.23 0.42 21.63
CA GLY A 568 40.04 -0.40 21.97
C GLY A 568 39.48 -0.15 23.37
N TYR A 569 40.04 0.79 24.13
CA TYR A 569 39.53 1.22 25.43
C TYR A 569 39.30 2.74 25.47
N GLU A 570 38.41 3.18 26.36
CA GLU A 570 38.15 4.58 26.68
C GLU A 570 38.40 4.84 28.18
N PHE A 571 38.62 6.10 28.55
CA PHE A 571 38.80 6.50 29.94
C PHE A 571 37.45 6.81 30.59
N SER A 572 37.07 6.06 31.63
CA SER A 572 35.76 6.22 32.29
C SER A 572 35.79 7.11 33.53
N GLY A 573 36.97 7.37 34.13
CA GLY A 573 37.12 8.30 35.24
C GLY A 573 38.27 7.99 36.20
N TRP A 574 38.49 8.91 37.15
CA TRP A 574 39.38 8.73 38.30
C TRP A 574 38.61 8.30 39.55
N TYR A 575 39.22 7.44 40.36
CA TYR A 575 38.70 7.00 41.66
C TYR A 575 39.82 6.87 42.71
N GLY A 576 39.43 6.60 43.97
CA GLY A 576 40.30 6.60 45.13
C GLY A 576 40.06 7.84 45.99
N ASP A 577 41.13 8.54 46.35
CA ASP A 577 41.11 9.83 47.05
C ASP A 577 40.77 11.02 46.15
N VAL A 578 40.67 10.80 44.83
CA VAL A 578 40.33 11.82 43.83
C VAL A 578 39.20 11.32 42.93
N SER A 579 38.51 12.27 42.29
CA SER A 579 37.43 11.99 41.34
C SER A 579 37.48 12.94 40.15
N GLY A 580 36.93 12.50 39.02
CA GLY A 580 36.80 13.32 37.82
C GLY A 580 36.68 12.48 36.54
N THR A 581 36.00 13.02 35.52
CA THR A 581 35.80 12.38 34.22
C THR A 581 36.80 12.84 33.16
N GLN A 582 37.65 13.82 33.47
CA GLN A 582 38.67 14.33 32.55
C GLN A 582 39.93 13.46 32.61
N PRO A 583 40.52 13.06 31.47
CA PRO A 583 41.73 12.23 31.44
C PRO A 583 42.98 12.97 31.95
N VAL A 584 42.92 14.30 32.10
CA VAL A 584 43.94 15.11 32.75
C VAL A 584 43.38 15.67 34.05
N LEU A 585 44.06 15.41 35.17
CA LEU A 585 43.65 15.85 36.51
C LEU A 585 44.84 16.46 37.25
N THR A 586 44.67 17.63 37.87
CA THR A 586 45.70 18.22 38.74
C THR A 586 45.35 17.95 40.20
N VAL A 587 46.31 17.44 40.95
CA VAL A 587 46.19 17.02 42.35
C VAL A 587 47.12 17.87 43.21
N SER A 588 46.63 18.30 44.38
CA SER A 588 47.40 19.07 45.36
C SER A 588 47.72 18.20 46.57
N MET A 589 49.01 18.01 46.83
CA MET A 589 49.54 17.12 47.85
C MET A 589 49.43 17.74 49.24
N THR A 590 48.32 17.46 49.91
CA THR A 590 48.03 17.90 51.30
C THR A 590 48.07 16.76 52.32
N ARG A 591 48.07 15.53 51.82
CA ARG A 591 48.21 14.24 52.52
C ARG A 591 48.69 13.18 51.53
N ASP A 592 48.88 11.94 51.97
CA ASP A 592 49.00 10.80 51.05
C ASP A 592 47.69 10.66 50.23
N ILE A 593 47.83 10.43 48.92
CA ILE A 593 46.72 10.38 47.96
C ILE A 593 46.85 9.14 47.07
N ALA A 594 45.80 8.33 47.02
CA ALA A 594 45.62 7.26 46.04
C ALA A 594 44.74 7.73 44.88
N ALA A 595 45.28 7.79 43.66
CA ALA A 595 44.61 8.34 42.48
C ALA A 595 44.69 7.37 41.30
N HIS A 596 43.58 6.71 41.03
CA HIS A 596 43.54 5.56 40.14
C HIS A 596 42.72 5.83 38.87
N PRO A 597 43.24 5.52 37.66
CA PRO A 597 42.47 5.63 36.43
C PRO A 597 41.62 4.37 36.20
N GLN A 598 40.41 4.54 35.66
CA GLN A 598 39.57 3.46 35.15
C GLN A 598 39.45 3.53 33.63
N PHE A 599 39.54 2.37 32.98
CA PHE A 599 39.37 2.22 31.54
C PHE A 599 38.29 1.18 31.25
N THR A 600 37.41 1.48 30.29
CA THR A 600 36.34 0.59 29.82
C THR A 600 36.63 0.14 28.39
N LEU A 601 36.30 -1.11 28.07
CA LEU A 601 36.50 -1.65 26.71
C LEU A 601 35.43 -1.07 25.79
N ILE A 602 35.83 -0.47 24.67
CA ILE A 602 34.90 0.14 23.71
C ILE A 602 34.07 -0.97 23.06
N PRO A 603 32.73 -0.98 23.20
CA PRO A 603 31.90 -2.04 22.62
C PRO A 603 31.97 -2.00 21.08
N VAL A 604 32.43 -3.09 20.48
CA VAL A 604 32.33 -3.28 19.02
C VAL A 604 30.89 -3.62 18.69
N VAL A 605 30.09 -2.62 18.34
CA VAL A 605 28.73 -2.83 17.81
C VAL A 605 28.84 -3.57 16.47
N PRO A 606 28.17 -4.73 16.31
CA PRO A 606 28.16 -5.44 15.04
C PRO A 606 27.52 -4.57 13.95
N GLN A 607 28.09 -4.65 12.75
CA GLN A 607 27.67 -3.92 11.57
C GLN A 607 27.22 -4.92 10.52
N TYR A 608 26.04 -4.66 9.94
CA TYR A 608 25.40 -5.56 8.98
C TYR A 608 25.18 -4.88 7.64
N THR A 609 25.04 -5.69 6.59
CA THR A 609 24.76 -5.21 5.23
C THR A 609 23.36 -5.62 4.80
N VAL A 610 22.64 -4.71 4.13
CA VAL A 610 21.39 -5.00 3.44
C VAL A 610 21.67 -4.98 1.94
N ARG A 611 21.48 -6.12 1.29
CA ARG A 611 21.66 -6.32 -0.16
C ARG A 611 20.30 -6.46 -0.84
N THR A 612 20.24 -6.16 -2.13
CA THR A 612 19.02 -6.30 -2.93
C THR A 612 19.21 -7.31 -4.06
N SER A 613 18.20 -8.14 -4.28
CA SER A 613 18.13 -9.15 -5.34
C SER A 613 16.82 -9.00 -6.11
N ALA A 614 16.79 -8.02 -7.01
CA ALA A 614 15.82 -7.98 -8.10
C ALA A 614 16.53 -8.46 -9.37
N GLY A 615 15.91 -9.40 -10.10
CA GLY A 615 16.38 -9.79 -11.43
C GLY A 615 16.21 -8.66 -12.45
N ALA A 616 16.44 -8.95 -13.74
CA ALA A 616 16.40 -7.96 -14.83
C ALA A 616 15.02 -7.31 -15.10
N TYR A 617 14.01 -7.57 -14.26
CA TYR A 617 12.60 -7.25 -14.44
C TYR A 617 12.06 -6.19 -13.46
N GLY A 618 12.93 -5.65 -12.60
CA GLY A 618 12.61 -4.58 -11.67
C GLY A 618 13.83 -4.18 -10.84
N THR A 619 13.62 -3.29 -9.87
CA THR A 619 14.64 -2.85 -8.92
C THR A 619 14.06 -2.83 -7.50
N ILE A 620 14.94 -2.76 -6.49
CA ILE A 620 14.56 -2.54 -5.09
C ILE A 620 15.34 -1.33 -4.59
N THR A 621 14.63 -0.35 -4.03
CA THR A 621 15.20 0.84 -3.40
C THR A 621 15.19 0.66 -1.88
N LEU A 622 16.25 1.11 -1.20
CA LEU A 622 16.41 1.06 0.26
C LEU A 622 16.37 2.47 0.84
N THR A 623 15.58 2.69 1.90
CA THR A 623 15.47 3.97 2.60
C THR A 623 15.51 3.76 4.12
N PRO A 624 16.57 4.20 4.83
CA PRO A 624 17.80 4.81 4.31
C PRO A 624 18.71 3.77 3.63
N LYS A 625 19.43 4.18 2.58
CA LYS A 625 20.53 3.40 2.01
C LYS A 625 21.83 3.72 2.74
N LYS A 626 22.50 2.71 3.30
CA LYS A 626 23.81 2.81 3.98
C LYS A 626 24.74 1.69 3.51
N ASP A 627 26.04 1.89 3.68
CA ASP A 627 27.04 0.83 3.46
C ASP A 627 27.06 -0.20 4.61
N ALA A 628 26.65 0.23 5.81
CA ALA A 628 26.51 -0.59 7.00
C ALA A 628 25.35 -0.09 7.89
N TYR A 629 24.72 -1.03 8.60
CA TYR A 629 23.56 -0.82 9.47
C TYR A 629 23.84 -1.44 10.85
N GLY A 630 23.43 -0.76 11.92
CA GLY A 630 23.44 -1.34 13.27
C GLY A 630 22.34 -2.39 13.49
N SER A 631 22.53 -3.25 14.50
CA SER A 631 21.48 -4.19 14.92
C SER A 631 20.21 -3.46 15.37
N GLY A 632 19.05 -3.90 14.89
CA GLY A 632 17.76 -3.30 15.19
C GLY A 632 17.42 -2.06 14.35
N GLU A 633 18.26 -1.64 13.40
CA GLU A 633 17.91 -0.58 12.47
C GLU A 633 16.77 -0.99 11.52
N THR A 634 15.90 -0.05 11.21
CA THR A 634 14.76 -0.26 10.29
C THR A 634 15.07 0.32 8.91
N VAL A 635 14.82 -0.46 7.86
CA VAL A 635 14.99 -0.08 6.46
C VAL A 635 13.69 -0.31 5.71
N HIS A 636 13.15 0.75 5.11
CA HIS A 636 12.03 0.63 4.17
C HIS A 636 12.55 0.18 2.81
N VAL A 637 11.84 -0.76 2.19
CA VAL A 637 12.20 -1.36 0.91
C VAL A 637 11.05 -1.24 -0.07
N THR A 638 11.32 -0.67 -1.24
CA THR A 638 10.32 -0.45 -2.31
C THR A 638 10.75 -1.17 -3.57
N ALA A 639 9.93 -2.12 -4.02
CA ALA A 639 10.10 -2.84 -5.28
C ALA A 639 9.46 -2.04 -6.43
N GLN A 640 10.26 -1.67 -7.42
CA GLN A 640 9.82 -0.93 -8.60
C GLN A 640 9.92 -1.83 -9.85
N PRO A 641 8.79 -2.23 -10.46
CA PRO A 641 8.81 -3.03 -11.69
C PRO A 641 9.44 -2.29 -12.86
N ALA A 642 10.11 -3.04 -13.74
CA ALA A 642 10.48 -2.52 -15.05
C ALA A 642 9.23 -2.31 -15.94
N ALA A 643 9.35 -1.49 -16.98
CA ALA A 643 8.24 -1.26 -17.91
C ALA A 643 7.78 -2.59 -18.56
N GLY A 644 6.48 -2.89 -18.46
CA GLY A 644 5.91 -4.15 -18.93
C GLY A 644 6.01 -5.31 -17.94
N TYR A 645 6.31 -5.05 -16.66
CA TYR A 645 6.29 -6.02 -15.57
C TYR A 645 5.46 -5.52 -14.38
N ILE A 646 4.98 -6.46 -13.57
CA ILE A 646 4.22 -6.23 -12.32
C ILE A 646 5.02 -6.84 -11.16
N PHE A 647 5.02 -6.17 -10.01
CA PHE A 647 5.59 -6.72 -8.78
C PHE A 647 4.73 -7.88 -8.29
N LYS A 648 5.35 -9.04 -8.08
CA LYS A 648 4.65 -10.24 -7.67
C LYS A 648 4.66 -10.39 -6.15
N ARG A 649 5.83 -10.39 -5.54
CA ARG A 649 6.04 -10.61 -4.09
C ARG A 649 7.50 -10.42 -3.71
N TRP A 650 7.74 -10.25 -2.41
CA TRP A 650 9.07 -10.45 -1.84
C TRP A 650 9.41 -11.94 -1.73
N THR A 651 10.69 -12.28 -1.89
CA THR A 651 11.19 -13.66 -1.93
C THR A 651 12.21 -13.97 -0.83
N GLU A 652 12.95 -12.97 -0.36
CA GLU A 652 14.02 -13.08 0.63
C GLU A 652 14.05 -11.80 1.47
N GLY A 653 14.52 -11.90 2.72
CA GLY A 653 14.70 -10.75 3.64
C GLY A 653 13.42 -10.13 4.19
N THR A 654 12.33 -10.19 3.42
CA THR A 654 10.96 -9.93 3.85
C THR A 654 9.99 -10.78 3.01
N SER A 655 8.71 -10.74 3.35
CA SER A 655 7.62 -11.46 2.67
C SER A 655 6.46 -10.51 2.37
N GLY A 656 5.38 -11.04 1.78
CA GLY A 656 4.21 -10.24 1.41
C GLY A 656 4.20 -9.78 -0.05
N THR A 657 3.11 -9.11 -0.41
CA THR A 657 2.71 -8.80 -1.78
C THR A 657 2.53 -7.30 -2.04
N ASP A 658 2.70 -6.47 -1.01
CA ASP A 658 2.89 -5.04 -1.14
C ASP A 658 4.23 -4.71 -1.78
N SER A 659 4.24 -3.77 -2.73
CA SER A 659 5.46 -3.22 -3.34
C SER A 659 6.37 -2.52 -2.34
N ASP A 660 5.86 -2.22 -1.15
CA ASP A 660 6.52 -1.44 -0.11
C ASP A 660 6.48 -2.28 1.18
N ALA A 661 7.65 -2.53 1.76
CA ALA A 661 7.80 -3.32 2.97
C ALA A 661 8.85 -2.70 3.90
N THR A 662 8.95 -3.24 5.11
CA THR A 662 9.88 -2.77 6.13
C THR A 662 10.70 -3.96 6.65
N VAL A 663 12.02 -3.79 6.73
CA VAL A 663 12.99 -4.79 7.16
C VAL A 663 13.68 -4.28 8.43
N ILE A 664 13.73 -5.12 9.47
CA ILE A 664 14.53 -4.84 10.68
C ILE A 664 15.85 -5.59 10.54
N VAL A 665 16.96 -4.86 10.60
CA VAL A 665 18.31 -5.40 10.37
C VAL A 665 18.86 -5.99 11.67
N THR A 666 18.67 -7.29 11.87
CA THR A 666 19.29 -8.04 12.98
C THR A 666 20.57 -8.74 12.57
N ASP A 667 20.76 -8.98 11.27
CA ASP A 667 21.88 -9.69 10.68
C ASP A 667 22.16 -9.18 9.24
N ASN A 668 23.12 -9.78 8.52
CA ASN A 668 23.26 -9.53 7.07
C ASN A 668 22.03 -10.05 6.30
N ILE A 669 21.30 -9.17 5.64
CA ILE A 669 20.05 -9.49 4.94
C ILE A 669 20.21 -9.29 3.43
N THR A 670 19.68 -10.23 2.64
CA THR A 670 19.39 -10.00 1.21
C THR A 670 17.88 -9.91 1.04
N VAL A 671 17.42 -8.80 0.45
CA VAL A 671 16.01 -8.53 0.16
C VAL A 671 15.75 -8.88 -1.30
N GLY A 672 14.91 -9.88 -1.56
CA GLY A 672 14.64 -10.40 -2.89
C GLY A 672 13.23 -10.06 -3.38
N ALA A 673 13.06 -9.78 -4.68
CA ALA A 673 11.76 -9.46 -5.29
C ALA A 673 11.52 -10.23 -6.59
N GLU A 674 10.33 -10.82 -6.72
CA GLU A 674 9.85 -11.49 -7.94
C GLU A 674 8.93 -10.54 -8.73
N PHE A 675 9.09 -10.55 -10.05
CA PHE A 675 8.28 -9.75 -10.99
C PHE A 675 7.79 -10.66 -12.13
N VAL A 676 6.60 -10.39 -12.65
CA VAL A 676 5.99 -11.14 -13.77
C VAL A 676 5.65 -10.21 -14.94
N PRO A 677 5.64 -10.68 -16.20
CA PRO A 677 5.24 -9.85 -17.34
C PRO A 677 3.82 -9.32 -17.18
N ALA A 678 3.61 -8.04 -17.48
CA ALA A 678 2.30 -7.40 -17.49
C ALA A 678 1.52 -7.85 -18.73
N THR A 679 0.64 -8.85 -18.58
CA THR A 679 -0.13 -9.45 -19.67
C THR A 679 -1.42 -8.69 -19.93
N TRP A 680 -2.16 -8.33 -18.87
CA TRP A 680 -3.40 -7.56 -18.97
C TRP A 680 -3.42 -6.34 -18.05
N THR A 681 -4.04 -5.27 -18.53
CA THR A 681 -4.63 -4.23 -17.68
C THR A 681 -6.09 -4.09 -18.02
N HIS A 682 -6.93 -4.39 -17.05
CA HIS A 682 -8.37 -4.24 -17.12
C HIS A 682 -8.78 -2.92 -16.47
N LEU A 683 -9.61 -2.15 -17.18
CA LEU A 683 -10.19 -0.90 -16.72
C LEU A 683 -11.69 -1.12 -16.50
N VAL A 684 -12.20 -0.83 -15.32
CA VAL A 684 -13.65 -0.87 -15.04
C VAL A 684 -14.11 0.55 -14.74
N TYR A 685 -15.14 0.99 -15.47
CA TYR A 685 -15.69 2.33 -15.42
C TYR A 685 -17.12 2.24 -14.85
N MET A 686 -17.22 2.34 -13.51
CA MET A 686 -18.46 2.16 -12.75
C MET A 686 -19.17 3.49 -12.57
N CYS A 687 -20.23 3.68 -13.36
CA CYS A 687 -21.10 4.85 -13.27
C CYS A 687 -22.21 4.52 -12.26
N ALA A 688 -21.90 4.65 -10.98
CA ALA A 688 -22.74 4.14 -9.89
C ALA A 688 -23.42 5.22 -9.05
N ASP A 689 -23.23 6.51 -9.35
CA ASP A 689 -24.12 7.57 -8.89
C ASP A 689 -25.48 7.48 -9.62
N ASN A 690 -26.26 6.50 -9.19
CA ASN A 690 -27.66 6.25 -9.55
C ASN A 690 -28.22 5.15 -8.64
N SER A 691 -29.26 4.43 -9.09
CA SER A 691 -29.89 3.36 -8.30
C SER A 691 -29.04 2.09 -8.14
N LEU A 692 -27.87 1.98 -8.81
CA LEU A 692 -27.01 0.80 -8.77
C LEU A 692 -25.83 0.91 -7.80
N ASP A 693 -25.66 2.03 -7.08
CA ASP A 693 -24.55 2.31 -6.16
C ASP A 693 -24.09 1.10 -5.30
N SER A 694 -25.02 0.39 -4.68
CA SER A 694 -24.71 -0.77 -3.83
C SER A 694 -24.14 -1.97 -4.60
N GLN A 695 -24.50 -2.12 -5.87
CA GLN A 695 -24.02 -3.19 -6.74
C GLN A 695 -22.60 -2.92 -7.23
N ALA A 696 -22.21 -1.66 -7.40
CA ALA A 696 -20.81 -1.31 -7.70
C ALA A 696 -19.87 -1.69 -6.55
N LEU A 697 -20.31 -1.53 -5.29
CA LEU A 697 -19.56 -2.04 -4.14
C LEU A 697 -19.51 -3.58 -4.12
N ASN A 698 -20.62 -4.26 -4.41
CA ASN A 698 -20.64 -5.73 -4.49
C ASN A 698 -19.65 -6.25 -5.54
N ASP A 699 -19.66 -5.68 -6.75
CA ASP A 699 -18.79 -6.09 -7.86
C ASP A 699 -17.32 -5.73 -7.60
N LEU A 700 -17.06 -4.62 -6.90
CA LEU A 700 -15.72 -4.29 -6.40
C LEU A 700 -15.22 -5.34 -5.40
N ASN A 701 -16.06 -5.75 -4.44
CA ASN A 701 -15.75 -6.82 -3.49
C ASN A 701 -15.58 -8.20 -4.16
N GLU A 702 -16.31 -8.47 -5.25
CA GLU A 702 -16.09 -9.66 -6.08
C GLU A 702 -14.71 -9.65 -6.77
N MET A 703 -14.22 -8.49 -7.21
CA MET A 703 -12.86 -8.37 -7.76
C MET A 703 -11.79 -8.60 -6.68
N GLU A 704 -12.04 -8.15 -5.44
CA GLU A 704 -11.16 -8.40 -4.27
C GLU A 704 -11.18 -9.86 -3.81
N ALA A 705 -12.30 -10.58 -3.97
CA ALA A 705 -12.43 -11.98 -3.56
C ALA A 705 -11.71 -12.98 -4.51
N ALA A 706 -11.32 -12.54 -5.71
CA ALA A 706 -10.67 -13.38 -6.73
C ALA A 706 -9.27 -13.91 -6.31
N VAL A 707 -8.77 -14.95 -7.00
CA VAL A 707 -7.38 -15.40 -6.87
C VAL A 707 -6.40 -14.28 -7.25
N ARG A 708 -5.17 -14.28 -6.69
CA ARG A 708 -4.19 -13.19 -6.90
C ARG A 708 -3.86 -12.93 -8.37
N ILE A 709 -4.53 -11.95 -8.96
CA ILE A 709 -4.44 -11.59 -10.38
C ILE A 709 -3.03 -11.10 -10.75
N ALA A 710 -2.35 -10.44 -9.81
CA ALA A 710 -0.98 -9.97 -9.96
C ALA A 710 0.02 -11.12 -10.19
N ASP A 711 -0.21 -12.33 -9.65
CA ASP A 711 0.67 -13.50 -9.89
C ASP A 711 0.65 -13.96 -11.35
N LYS A 712 -0.40 -13.62 -12.09
CA LYS A 712 -0.62 -13.94 -13.50
C LYS A 712 -0.30 -12.76 -14.42
N GLY A 713 0.23 -11.65 -13.87
CA GLY A 713 0.55 -10.47 -14.65
C GLY A 713 -0.69 -9.70 -15.09
N MET A 714 -1.74 -9.70 -14.27
CA MET A 714 -2.96 -8.91 -14.50
C MET A 714 -3.04 -7.77 -13.48
N THR A 715 -3.41 -6.59 -13.96
CA THR A 715 -3.84 -5.45 -13.13
C THR A 715 -5.31 -5.15 -13.43
N VAL A 716 -6.10 -4.82 -12.42
CA VAL A 716 -7.46 -4.27 -12.58
C VAL A 716 -7.47 -2.88 -11.93
N LEU A 717 -7.89 -1.87 -12.68
CA LEU A 717 -8.16 -0.53 -12.20
C LEU A 717 -9.67 -0.28 -12.25
N VAL A 718 -10.25 0.16 -11.15
CA VAL A 718 -11.68 0.49 -11.04
C VAL A 718 -11.81 1.98 -10.75
N LEU A 719 -12.36 2.73 -11.70
CA LEU A 719 -12.86 4.07 -11.45
C LEU A 719 -14.35 3.95 -11.13
N VAL A 720 -14.71 4.27 -9.89
CA VAL A 720 -16.07 4.17 -9.37
C VAL A 720 -16.52 5.50 -8.82
N ASP A 721 -17.71 5.90 -9.23
CA ASP A 721 -18.40 7.10 -8.76
C ASP A 721 -19.69 6.70 -8.04
N ARG A 722 -19.99 7.33 -6.91
CA ARG A 722 -20.95 6.79 -5.93
C ARG A 722 -21.98 7.81 -5.46
N LYS A 723 -23.19 7.32 -5.20
CA LYS A 723 -24.34 8.18 -4.93
C LYS A 723 -24.29 8.88 -3.58
N TYR A 724 -24.57 10.18 -3.58
CA TYR A 724 -24.62 10.99 -2.36
C TYR A 724 -25.55 10.40 -1.29
N GLY A 725 -24.98 10.17 -0.10
CA GLY A 725 -25.71 9.73 1.09
C GLY A 725 -25.87 8.22 1.28
N ASN A 726 -25.20 7.36 0.48
CA ASN A 726 -25.18 5.92 0.73
C ASN A 726 -23.84 5.48 1.38
N GLY A 727 -23.86 5.13 2.67
CA GLY A 727 -22.66 4.68 3.40
C GLY A 727 -21.64 5.80 3.70
N ASP A 728 -20.41 5.41 4.01
CA ASP A 728 -19.37 6.30 4.58
C ASP A 728 -18.72 7.25 3.57
N TRP A 729 -19.07 7.16 2.30
CA TRP A 729 -18.54 8.02 1.23
C TRP A 729 -19.44 8.04 -0.01
N SER A 730 -19.28 9.08 -0.82
CA SER A 730 -20.00 9.32 -2.07
C SER A 730 -19.23 10.34 -2.92
N ASP A 731 -17.96 10.03 -3.17
CA ASP A 731 -17.02 10.76 -4.02
C ASP A 731 -16.50 9.81 -5.10
N THR A 732 -16.07 10.32 -6.25
CA THR A 732 -15.40 9.50 -7.26
C THR A 732 -14.03 9.01 -6.77
N ARG A 733 -13.74 7.71 -6.98
CA ARG A 733 -12.50 7.07 -6.53
C ARG A 733 -11.91 6.14 -7.58
N LEU A 734 -10.58 6.18 -7.68
CA LEU A 734 -9.80 5.22 -8.45
C LEU A 734 -9.15 4.21 -7.51
N TYR A 735 -9.38 2.92 -7.74
CA TYR A 735 -8.79 1.80 -7.03
C TYR A 735 -7.94 0.94 -7.97
N GLU A 736 -6.80 0.46 -7.47
CA GLU A 736 -6.11 -0.71 -8.02
C GLU A 736 -6.42 -1.93 -7.17
N ILE A 737 -7.00 -2.96 -7.80
CA ILE A 737 -7.52 -4.12 -7.08
C ILE A 737 -6.41 -4.84 -6.34
N ARG A 738 -6.59 -4.94 -5.03
CA ARG A 738 -5.83 -5.84 -4.16
C ARG A 738 -6.77 -6.92 -3.71
N ASN A 739 -6.39 -8.16 -3.96
CA ASN A 739 -7.22 -9.29 -3.65
C ASN A 739 -6.65 -10.15 -2.54
N THR A 740 -7.51 -10.43 -1.57
CA THR A 740 -7.30 -11.36 -0.46
C THR A 740 -8.15 -12.59 -0.79
N PRO A 741 -7.59 -13.64 -1.44
CA PRO A 741 -8.39 -14.65 -2.12
C PRO A 741 -9.40 -15.35 -1.19
N GLY A 742 -10.68 -15.32 -1.58
CA GLY A 742 -11.78 -15.90 -0.82
C GLY A 742 -12.35 -15.02 0.30
N VAL A 743 -11.85 -13.80 0.49
CA VAL A 743 -12.45 -12.81 1.40
C VAL A 743 -13.33 -11.87 0.58
N ASN A 744 -14.65 -12.08 0.65
CA ASN A 744 -15.63 -11.08 0.23
C ASN A 744 -15.96 -10.23 1.47
N SER A 745 -15.30 -9.08 1.55
CA SER A 745 -15.38 -8.11 2.64
C SER A 745 -16.46 -7.06 2.35
N ALA A 746 -17.04 -6.44 3.38
CA ALA A 746 -17.87 -5.24 3.21
C ALA A 746 -17.04 -3.94 3.19
N LEU A 747 -15.73 -4.05 3.43
CA LEU A 747 -14.74 -2.97 3.41
C LEU A 747 -13.83 -3.16 2.20
N ILE A 748 -13.63 -2.10 1.42
CA ILE A 748 -12.74 -2.09 0.25
C ILE A 748 -11.28 -2.18 0.72
N GLU A 749 -10.60 -3.30 0.46
CA GLU A 749 -9.17 -3.50 0.78
C GLU A 749 -8.23 -2.98 -0.32
N SER A 750 -8.77 -2.69 -1.51
CA SER A 750 -8.03 -2.19 -2.67
C SER A 750 -7.34 -0.85 -2.44
N LYS A 751 -6.20 -0.66 -3.10
CA LYS A 751 -5.42 0.58 -2.96
C LYS A 751 -6.09 1.70 -3.75
N ARG A 752 -6.65 2.68 -3.04
CA ARG A 752 -7.03 3.98 -3.63
C ARG A 752 -5.77 4.64 -4.21
N LEU A 753 -5.88 5.17 -5.42
CA LEU A 753 -4.79 5.81 -6.15
C LEU A 753 -5.07 7.30 -6.35
N ASP A 754 -4.02 8.11 -6.34
CA ASP A 754 -4.04 9.43 -6.96
C ASP A 754 -4.06 9.29 -8.50
N CYS A 755 -4.79 10.18 -9.18
CA CYS A 755 -4.80 10.29 -10.64
C CYS A 755 -4.83 11.77 -11.02
N PRO A 756 -3.64 12.42 -11.15
CA PRO A 756 -3.54 13.84 -11.48
C PRO A 756 -4.22 14.22 -12.80
N GLU A 757 -4.26 13.30 -13.77
CA GLU A 757 -4.96 13.47 -15.03
C GLU A 757 -6.47 13.69 -14.84
N LEU A 758 -7.08 13.02 -13.86
CA LEU A 758 -8.48 13.18 -13.47
C LEU A 758 -8.68 14.19 -12.33
N GLY A 759 -7.60 14.70 -11.72
CA GLY A 759 -7.67 15.53 -10.51
C GLY A 759 -7.99 14.76 -9.22
N LEU A 760 -8.01 13.42 -9.26
CA LEU A 760 -8.31 12.58 -8.10
C LEU A 760 -7.12 12.49 -7.15
N SER A 761 -7.40 12.49 -5.85
CA SER A 761 -6.43 12.11 -4.82
C SER A 761 -6.89 10.89 -4.01
N ALA A 762 -5.93 10.13 -3.49
CA ALA A 762 -6.16 9.07 -2.53
C ALA A 762 -6.56 9.57 -1.13
N SER A 763 -6.23 10.82 -0.78
CA SER A 763 -6.48 11.39 0.54
C SER A 763 -7.62 12.42 0.62
N LEU A 764 -8.14 12.89 -0.52
CA LEU A 764 -9.19 13.92 -0.59
C LEU A 764 -10.36 13.46 -1.47
N PRO A 765 -11.62 13.80 -1.10
CA PRO A 765 -12.77 13.53 -1.94
C PRO A 765 -12.74 14.40 -3.21
N THR A 766 -13.25 13.87 -4.31
CA THR A 766 -13.35 14.56 -5.60
C THR A 766 -14.50 13.97 -6.39
N GLU A 767 -15.38 14.82 -6.91
CA GLU A 767 -16.50 14.41 -7.76
C GLU A 767 -16.14 14.59 -9.24
N LEU A 768 -16.41 13.59 -10.06
CA LEU A 768 -16.23 13.61 -11.51
C LEU A 768 -17.54 13.22 -12.18
N ASN A 769 -17.92 13.97 -13.20
CA ASN A 769 -19.03 13.56 -14.05
C ASN A 769 -18.61 12.33 -14.87
N MET A 770 -19.19 11.17 -14.58
CA MET A 770 -18.86 9.91 -15.27
C MET A 770 -19.46 9.82 -16.67
N SER A 771 -20.41 10.70 -16.99
CA SER A 771 -20.93 10.83 -18.35
C SER A 771 -20.15 11.80 -19.24
N ASP A 772 -19.17 12.53 -18.70
CA ASP A 772 -18.27 13.38 -19.50
C ASP A 772 -17.27 12.49 -20.31
N PRO A 773 -17.23 12.58 -21.65
CA PRO A 773 -16.26 11.84 -22.47
C PRO A 773 -14.80 12.10 -22.08
N VAL A 774 -14.49 13.27 -21.50
CA VAL A 774 -13.14 13.62 -21.05
C VAL A 774 -12.73 12.81 -19.82
N THR A 775 -13.67 12.45 -18.94
CA THR A 775 -13.44 11.55 -17.79
C THR A 775 -13.02 10.17 -18.28
N LEU A 776 -13.79 9.58 -19.21
CA LEU A 776 -13.47 8.27 -19.80
C LEU A 776 -12.17 8.30 -20.63
N GLU A 777 -11.94 9.35 -21.44
CA GLU A 777 -10.69 9.56 -22.18
C GLU A 777 -9.47 9.50 -21.25
N ARG A 778 -9.51 10.29 -20.16
CA ARG A 778 -8.40 10.42 -19.21
C ARG A 778 -8.19 9.15 -18.40
N PHE A 779 -9.25 8.46 -18.00
CA PHE A 779 -9.14 7.17 -17.33
C PHE A 779 -8.48 6.11 -18.21
N ILE A 780 -8.91 5.98 -19.47
CA ILE A 780 -8.28 5.07 -20.45
C ILE A 780 -6.80 5.45 -20.64
N ARG A 781 -6.50 6.74 -20.82
CA ARG A 781 -5.13 7.23 -20.98
C ARG A 781 -4.27 6.90 -19.77
N PHE A 782 -4.75 7.16 -18.55
CA PHE A 782 -4.05 6.84 -17.30
C PHE A 782 -3.74 5.36 -17.18
N GLY A 783 -4.71 4.48 -17.46
CA GLY A 783 -4.52 3.03 -17.44
C GLY A 783 -3.42 2.58 -18.41
N LEU A 784 -3.51 3.01 -19.67
CA LEU A 784 -2.58 2.66 -20.74
C LEU A 784 -1.15 3.23 -20.53
N THR A 785 -0.98 4.32 -19.77
CA THR A 785 0.33 4.92 -19.50
C THR A 785 0.95 4.45 -18.18
N SER A 786 0.16 4.32 -17.12
CA SER A 786 0.61 4.01 -15.77
C SER A 786 0.65 2.51 -15.44
N ARG A 787 -0.14 1.68 -16.15
CA ARG A 787 -0.17 0.22 -16.03
C ARG A 787 -0.03 -0.40 -17.43
N LYS A 788 1.21 -0.36 -17.94
CA LYS A 788 1.52 -0.86 -19.29
C LYS A 788 1.52 -2.39 -19.33
N ALA A 789 0.59 -2.95 -20.11
CA ALA A 789 0.46 -4.38 -20.36
C ALA A 789 0.49 -4.72 -21.87
N GLN A 790 0.53 -6.01 -22.18
CA GLN A 790 0.45 -6.53 -23.56
C GLN A 790 -0.95 -6.39 -24.19
N ARG A 791 -2.00 -6.56 -23.36
CA ARG A 791 -3.42 -6.49 -23.74
C ARG A 791 -4.18 -5.57 -22.78
N TYR A 792 -5.25 -4.96 -23.27
CA TYR A 792 -6.10 -4.05 -22.48
C TYR A 792 -7.58 -4.39 -22.67
N SER A 793 -8.34 -4.35 -21.58
CA SER A 793 -9.80 -4.47 -21.61
C SER A 793 -10.46 -3.32 -20.86
N LEU A 794 -11.63 -2.89 -21.32
CA LEU A 794 -12.44 -1.84 -20.69
C LEU A 794 -13.84 -2.40 -20.44
N THR A 795 -14.34 -2.39 -19.22
CA THR A 795 -15.77 -2.61 -18.94
C THR A 795 -16.43 -1.28 -18.60
N VAL A 796 -17.50 -0.97 -19.32
CA VAL A 796 -18.46 0.09 -18.99
C VAL A 796 -19.55 -0.55 -18.15
N TRP A 797 -19.73 -0.07 -16.92
CA TRP A 797 -20.61 -0.68 -15.94
C TRP A 797 -21.72 0.30 -15.52
N GLY A 798 -22.93 -0.23 -15.37
CA GLY A 798 -24.10 0.47 -14.82
C GLY A 798 -25.33 0.37 -15.71
N HIS A 799 -26.19 1.38 -15.67
CA HIS A 799 -27.37 1.43 -16.53
C HIS A 799 -27.00 1.57 -18.02
N GLY A 800 -27.80 0.93 -18.86
CA GLY A 800 -27.66 0.98 -20.32
C GLY A 800 -29.01 0.95 -21.01
N THR A 801 -29.16 1.72 -22.08
CA THR A 801 -30.42 1.83 -22.86
C THR A 801 -30.23 1.44 -24.33
N GLY A 802 -29.02 0.98 -24.66
CA GLY A 802 -28.59 0.62 -26.00
C GLY A 802 -27.86 1.77 -26.67
N TRP A 803 -28.13 1.98 -27.96
CA TRP A 803 -27.40 2.95 -28.78
C TRP A 803 -27.96 4.37 -28.74
N ARG A 804 -29.24 4.48 -28.37
CA ARG A 804 -30.07 5.66 -28.56
C ARG A 804 -30.19 6.40 -27.25
N GLY A 805 -31.04 7.40 -27.34
CA GLY A 805 -32.20 7.27 -26.49
C GLY A 805 -33.38 8.17 -26.74
N ALA A 806 -34.25 8.19 -25.74
CA ALA A 806 -35.38 9.09 -25.71
C ALA A 806 -34.91 10.54 -25.49
N GLY A 807 -35.27 11.42 -26.42
CA GLY A 807 -35.55 12.81 -26.07
C GLY A 807 -37.01 12.88 -25.63
N THR A 808 -37.40 13.92 -24.90
CA THR A 808 -38.80 14.13 -24.53
C THR A 808 -39.65 14.54 -25.73
N GLU A 809 -40.38 13.61 -26.33
CA GLU A 809 -41.53 13.92 -27.18
C GLU A 809 -42.80 13.22 -26.63
N GLY A 810 -43.86 13.99 -26.38
CA GLY A 810 -45.20 13.45 -26.08
C GLY A 810 -45.69 13.53 -24.63
N SER A 811 -45.63 14.69 -23.96
CA SER A 811 -46.43 14.88 -22.74
C SER A 811 -47.91 15.12 -23.09
N THR A 812 -48.79 14.20 -22.71
CA THR A 812 -50.25 14.41 -22.75
C THR A 812 -50.88 14.16 -21.38
N GLY A 813 -50.97 15.23 -20.59
CA GLY A 813 -51.95 15.40 -19.52
C GLY A 813 -51.63 14.80 -18.14
N GLY A 814 -51.68 15.65 -17.11
CA GLY A 814 -51.65 15.23 -15.69
C GLY A 814 -50.95 16.24 -14.78
N GLU A 815 -51.69 17.21 -14.24
CA GLU A 815 -51.17 18.14 -13.21
C GLU A 815 -51.00 17.42 -11.86
N GLY A 816 -49.87 17.60 -11.16
CA GLY A 816 -49.72 16.99 -9.82
C GLY A 816 -48.34 17.08 -9.16
N SER A 817 -47.98 18.26 -8.64
CA SER A 817 -46.81 18.54 -7.77
C SER A 817 -45.42 18.50 -8.42
N ALA A 818 -44.59 19.49 -8.07
CA ALA A 818 -43.28 19.73 -8.66
C ALA A 818 -42.17 18.99 -7.90
N ALA A 819 -41.78 17.83 -8.43
CA ALA A 819 -40.44 17.27 -8.24
C ALA A 819 -39.66 17.46 -9.55
N VAL A 820 -38.78 18.46 -9.58
CA VAL A 820 -37.74 18.57 -10.59
C VAL A 820 -36.64 17.58 -10.15
N SER A 821 -36.18 16.61 -10.93
CA SER A 821 -36.36 16.38 -12.36
C SER A 821 -37.14 15.11 -12.70
N ALA A 822 -37.86 15.18 -13.81
CA ALA A 822 -37.96 14.05 -14.73
C ALA A 822 -36.53 13.73 -15.26
N ALA A 823 -35.79 12.93 -14.51
CA ALA A 823 -34.44 12.51 -14.87
C ALA A 823 -34.47 11.84 -16.25
N ALA A 824 -33.49 12.23 -17.07
CA ALA A 824 -33.42 12.07 -18.52
C ALA A 824 -34.20 10.89 -19.12
N ALA A 825 -35.02 11.24 -20.11
CA ALA A 825 -35.44 10.32 -21.15
C ALA A 825 -34.23 9.49 -21.66
N PHE A 826 -34.40 8.16 -21.62
CA PHE A 826 -33.40 7.07 -21.69
C PHE A 826 -32.30 7.16 -22.79
N ARG A 827 -31.25 7.97 -22.64
CA ARG A 827 -30.14 8.24 -23.62
C ARG A 827 -28.74 7.71 -23.28
N ALA A 828 -28.64 6.68 -22.46
CA ALA A 828 -27.40 6.38 -21.76
C ALA A 828 -26.73 5.03 -22.08
N VAL A 829 -25.42 5.11 -22.28
CA VAL A 829 -24.43 4.37 -21.47
C VAL A 829 -23.83 5.38 -20.46
N ALA A 830 -23.33 4.92 -19.30
CA ALA A 830 -22.80 5.81 -18.25
C ALA A 830 -23.78 6.93 -17.79
N ILE A 831 -24.63 6.62 -16.80
CA ILE A 831 -25.57 7.58 -16.16
C ILE A 831 -24.94 8.19 -14.90
N ASP A 832 -25.18 9.48 -14.73
CA ASP A 832 -24.73 10.30 -13.60
C ASP A 832 -25.93 11.11 -13.07
N ASP A 833 -26.52 10.67 -11.95
CA ASP A 833 -27.76 11.25 -11.40
C ASP A 833 -27.53 12.67 -10.83
N THR A 834 -26.39 12.91 -10.18
CA THR A 834 -26.04 14.17 -9.50
C THR A 834 -25.70 15.27 -10.51
N SER A 835 -24.97 14.94 -11.57
CA SER A 835 -24.81 15.85 -12.72
C SER A 835 -26.07 15.97 -13.57
N GLY A 836 -26.95 14.96 -13.53
CA GLY A 836 -28.17 14.88 -14.33
C GLY A 836 -27.90 14.60 -15.82
N THR A 837 -26.82 13.88 -16.13
CA THR A 837 -26.28 13.70 -17.48
C THR A 837 -26.02 12.23 -17.84
N TYR A 838 -25.74 11.98 -19.11
CA TYR A 838 -25.51 10.65 -19.69
C TYR A 838 -24.55 10.72 -20.87
N MET A 839 -23.91 9.61 -21.23
CA MET A 839 -23.07 9.50 -22.42
C MET A 839 -23.80 8.69 -23.51
N ASP A 840 -23.86 9.20 -24.74
CA ASP A 840 -24.33 8.39 -25.87
C ASP A 840 -23.18 7.52 -26.43
N VAL A 841 -23.53 6.46 -27.16
CA VAL A 841 -22.55 5.47 -27.63
C VAL A 841 -21.62 6.00 -28.74
N GLY A 842 -22.05 7.01 -29.50
CA GLY A 842 -21.18 7.74 -30.42
C GLY A 842 -20.09 8.50 -29.67
N THR A 843 -20.50 9.30 -28.69
CA THR A 843 -19.60 10.02 -27.77
C THR A 843 -18.66 9.08 -27.01
N LEU A 844 -19.15 7.93 -26.54
CA LEU A 844 -18.31 6.91 -25.90
C LEU A 844 -17.24 6.35 -26.86
N ALA A 845 -17.60 6.10 -28.13
CA ALA A 845 -16.63 5.62 -29.11
C ALA A 845 -15.56 6.67 -29.46
N GLU A 846 -15.91 7.96 -29.39
CA GLU A 846 -14.94 9.05 -29.51
C GLU A 846 -14.02 9.16 -28.29
N ALA A 847 -14.56 9.06 -27.06
CA ALA A 847 -13.79 9.03 -25.83
C ALA A 847 -12.80 7.85 -25.78
N VAL A 848 -13.24 6.65 -26.19
CA VAL A 848 -12.39 5.45 -26.31
C VAL A 848 -11.26 5.68 -27.32
N ARG A 849 -11.55 6.30 -28.47
CA ARG A 849 -10.56 6.65 -29.50
C ARG A 849 -9.54 7.68 -29.00
N ALA A 850 -9.99 8.72 -28.31
CA ALA A 850 -9.14 9.77 -27.74
C ALA A 850 -8.27 9.24 -26.58
N GLY A 851 -8.82 8.36 -25.75
CA GLY A 851 -8.14 7.75 -24.61
C GLY A 851 -7.00 6.82 -25.04
N ARG A 852 -7.24 5.94 -26.03
CA ARG A 852 -6.18 5.07 -26.59
C ARG A 852 -5.16 5.83 -27.47
N GLY A 853 -5.53 7.01 -27.98
CA GLY A 853 -4.71 7.82 -28.88
C GLY A 853 -4.23 7.05 -30.12
N THR A 854 -2.94 7.13 -30.42
CA THR A 854 -2.30 6.36 -31.51
C THR A 854 -1.84 4.96 -31.08
N GLY A 855 -2.20 4.50 -29.88
CA GLY A 855 -1.85 3.18 -29.38
C GLY A 855 -2.60 2.04 -30.08
N ASN A 856 -2.27 0.80 -29.69
CA ASN A 856 -3.01 -0.39 -30.13
C ASN A 856 -4.50 -0.26 -29.81
N ARG A 857 -5.33 -0.99 -30.57
CA ARG A 857 -6.75 -1.17 -30.24
C ARG A 857 -6.89 -1.82 -28.85
N ILE A 858 -7.91 -1.45 -28.11
CA ILE A 858 -8.32 -2.18 -26.90
C ILE A 858 -8.72 -3.61 -27.33
N ASP A 859 -8.33 -4.63 -26.59
CA ASP A 859 -8.60 -6.03 -26.94
C ASP A 859 -10.07 -6.38 -26.74
N VAL A 860 -10.64 -6.04 -25.59
CA VAL A 860 -12.05 -6.31 -25.27
C VAL A 860 -12.69 -5.09 -24.64
N ILE A 861 -13.82 -4.65 -25.20
CA ILE A 861 -14.76 -3.77 -24.47
C ILE A 861 -15.94 -4.61 -23.98
N GLY A 862 -16.24 -4.49 -22.69
CA GLY A 862 -17.38 -5.09 -22.03
C GLY A 862 -18.44 -4.03 -21.74
N PHE A 863 -19.70 -4.39 -21.95
CA PHE A 863 -20.85 -3.63 -21.47
C PHE A 863 -21.54 -4.47 -20.40
N ASP A 864 -21.18 -4.21 -19.14
CA ASP A 864 -21.91 -4.71 -17.98
C ASP A 864 -23.08 -3.76 -17.70
N SER A 865 -23.95 -3.71 -18.71
CA SER A 865 -25.11 -2.85 -18.83
C SER A 865 -26.11 -3.51 -19.77
N CYS A 866 -27.38 -3.11 -19.70
CA CYS A 866 -28.37 -3.60 -20.65
C CYS A 866 -28.02 -3.15 -22.09
N PHE A 867 -28.42 -3.96 -23.09
CA PHE A 867 -28.35 -3.61 -24.53
C PHE A 867 -26.95 -3.30 -25.12
N GLY A 868 -25.88 -3.90 -24.59
CA GLY A 868 -24.51 -3.75 -25.14
C GLY A 868 -24.23 -4.43 -26.48
N ALA A 869 -24.90 -5.54 -26.82
CA ALA A 869 -24.66 -6.32 -28.05
C ALA A 869 -25.59 -5.94 -29.21
N LEU A 870 -25.52 -4.66 -29.61
CA LEU A 870 -26.26 -4.11 -30.75
C LEU A 870 -25.32 -3.69 -31.88
N LEU A 871 -25.78 -3.73 -33.13
CA LEU A 871 -25.00 -3.24 -34.27
C LEU A 871 -24.66 -1.75 -34.15
N GLU A 872 -25.59 -0.95 -33.67
CA GLU A 872 -25.42 0.48 -33.42
C GLU A 872 -24.37 0.79 -32.34
N VAL A 873 -24.06 -0.17 -31.46
CA VAL A 873 -23.02 -0.07 -30.42
C VAL A 873 -21.69 -0.61 -30.94
N ALA A 874 -21.72 -1.75 -31.64
CA ALA A 874 -20.52 -2.40 -32.18
C ALA A 874 -19.89 -1.62 -33.35
N TYR A 875 -20.70 -0.98 -34.21
CA TYR A 875 -20.21 -0.33 -35.43
C TYR A 875 -19.35 0.91 -35.17
N PRO A 876 -19.69 1.86 -34.26
CA PRO A 876 -18.81 3.00 -33.95
C PRO A 876 -17.42 2.60 -33.43
N LEU A 877 -17.33 1.53 -32.64
CA LEU A 877 -16.10 1.04 -31.99
C LEU A 877 -15.18 0.22 -32.91
N ARG A 878 -15.61 -0.12 -34.13
CA ARG A 878 -14.99 -1.12 -35.02
C ARG A 878 -13.53 -0.89 -35.42
N ASN A 879 -13.06 0.35 -35.30
CA ASN A 879 -11.68 0.74 -35.64
C ASN A 879 -10.76 0.86 -34.41
N ASP A 880 -11.34 0.88 -33.21
CA ASP A 880 -10.69 1.28 -31.97
C ASP A 880 -10.58 0.13 -30.95
N VAL A 881 -11.44 -0.88 -31.09
CA VAL A 881 -11.49 -2.08 -30.24
C VAL A 881 -11.44 -3.35 -31.13
N ARG A 882 -11.00 -4.50 -30.59
CA ARG A 882 -11.00 -5.81 -31.29
C ARG A 882 -12.28 -6.60 -31.05
N PHE A 883 -12.67 -6.81 -29.79
CA PHE A 883 -13.88 -7.56 -29.42
C PHE A 883 -14.82 -6.72 -28.55
N LEU A 884 -16.13 -6.87 -28.74
CA LEU A 884 -17.17 -6.36 -27.84
C LEU A 884 -17.86 -7.52 -27.13
N VAL A 885 -18.21 -7.37 -25.86
CA VAL A 885 -19.06 -8.31 -25.10
C VAL A 885 -20.23 -7.55 -24.47
N GLY A 886 -21.46 -8.05 -24.63
CA GLY A 886 -22.65 -7.48 -24.02
C GLY A 886 -23.93 -8.29 -24.27
N SER A 887 -25.05 -7.86 -23.69
CA SER A 887 -26.39 -8.43 -23.86
C SER A 887 -27.17 -7.72 -24.99
N GLU A 888 -28.04 -8.41 -25.72
CA GLU A 888 -28.98 -7.78 -26.66
C GLU A 888 -30.17 -7.11 -25.95
N GLY A 889 -30.37 -7.41 -24.67
CA GLY A 889 -31.52 -7.01 -23.88
C GLY A 889 -31.19 -6.64 -22.43
N PRO A 890 -32.22 -6.58 -21.57
CA PRO A 890 -32.04 -6.28 -20.14
C PRO A 890 -31.18 -7.33 -19.41
N THR A 891 -30.32 -6.86 -18.51
CA THR A 891 -29.56 -7.65 -17.54
C THR A 891 -30.14 -7.46 -16.13
N LYS A 892 -29.60 -8.17 -15.12
CA LYS A 892 -29.94 -7.94 -13.71
C LYS A 892 -29.08 -6.81 -13.18
N GLU A 893 -29.55 -6.15 -12.13
CA GLU A 893 -28.81 -5.16 -11.35
C GLU A 893 -27.50 -5.70 -10.74
N SER A 894 -27.38 -7.03 -10.56
CA SER A 894 -26.21 -7.71 -9.98
C SER A 894 -25.04 -7.93 -10.96
N GLY A 895 -25.01 -7.22 -12.09
CA GLY A 895 -23.89 -7.24 -13.03
C GLY A 895 -23.37 -8.61 -13.49
N TRP A 896 -22.06 -8.68 -13.69
CA TRP A 896 -21.29 -9.88 -14.00
C TRP A 896 -20.62 -10.48 -12.75
N ASN A 897 -20.42 -11.81 -12.73
CA ASN A 897 -19.65 -12.49 -11.68
C ASN A 897 -18.14 -12.25 -11.88
N TYR A 898 -17.62 -11.14 -11.34
CA TYR A 898 -16.22 -10.74 -11.47
C TYR A 898 -15.28 -11.73 -10.77
N THR A 899 -15.69 -12.32 -9.65
CA THR A 899 -14.92 -13.36 -8.95
C THR A 899 -14.62 -14.52 -9.91
N GLY A 900 -15.66 -15.03 -10.58
CA GLY A 900 -15.56 -16.11 -11.55
C GLY A 900 -14.74 -15.73 -12.77
N ILE A 901 -14.96 -14.54 -13.34
CA ILE A 901 -14.27 -14.08 -14.54
C ILE A 901 -12.76 -13.98 -14.31
N LEU A 902 -12.32 -13.37 -13.20
CA LEU A 902 -10.90 -13.22 -12.88
C LEU A 902 -10.24 -14.57 -12.54
N ASN A 903 -10.98 -15.49 -11.91
CA ASN A 903 -10.51 -16.85 -11.61
C ASN A 903 -10.32 -17.71 -12.87
N ASP A 904 -11.28 -17.67 -13.79
CA ASP A 904 -11.20 -18.34 -15.09
C ASP A 904 -10.00 -17.78 -15.90
N MET A 905 -9.84 -16.45 -15.92
CA MET A 905 -8.71 -15.79 -16.57
C MET A 905 -7.37 -16.25 -15.99
N CYS A 906 -7.22 -16.24 -14.66
CA CYS A 906 -5.99 -16.69 -14.01
C CYS A 906 -5.67 -18.18 -14.26
N SER A 907 -6.66 -18.97 -14.68
CA SER A 907 -6.52 -20.39 -15.02
C SER A 907 -6.29 -20.65 -16.52
N SER A 908 -6.33 -19.59 -17.34
CA SER A 908 -6.28 -19.65 -18.82
C SER A 908 -4.88 -19.35 -19.40
N ASN A 909 -4.78 -19.22 -20.73
CA ASN A 909 -3.57 -18.76 -21.42
C ASN A 909 -3.46 -17.22 -21.50
N LEU A 910 -4.45 -16.50 -20.94
CA LEU A 910 -4.53 -15.04 -20.94
C LEU A 910 -4.67 -14.43 -22.35
N ASP A 911 -5.27 -15.15 -23.30
CA ASP A 911 -5.61 -14.61 -24.61
C ASP A 911 -6.93 -13.81 -24.60
N SER A 912 -7.14 -12.94 -25.59
CA SER A 912 -8.38 -12.16 -25.70
C SER A 912 -9.62 -13.05 -25.84
N ALA A 913 -9.44 -14.28 -26.35
CA ALA A 913 -10.46 -15.32 -26.45
C ALA A 913 -10.80 -16.00 -25.11
N ASP A 914 -9.83 -16.05 -24.19
CA ASP A 914 -10.09 -16.47 -22.81
C ASP A 914 -10.91 -15.37 -22.11
N TRP A 915 -10.60 -14.08 -22.34
CA TRP A 915 -11.29 -12.94 -21.71
C TRP A 915 -12.78 -12.86 -22.05
N TYR A 916 -13.13 -12.78 -23.33
CA TYR A 916 -14.55 -12.83 -23.71
C TYR A 916 -15.17 -14.20 -23.43
N GLY A 917 -14.34 -15.25 -23.32
CA GLY A 917 -14.75 -16.61 -22.98
C GLY A 917 -15.25 -16.75 -21.53
N ALA A 918 -14.50 -16.18 -20.59
CA ALA A 918 -14.81 -16.13 -19.17
C ALA A 918 -16.07 -15.30 -18.92
N ILE A 919 -16.18 -14.10 -19.50
CA ILE A 919 -17.39 -13.26 -19.38
C ILE A 919 -18.65 -14.01 -19.85
N VAL A 920 -18.64 -14.57 -21.07
CA VAL A 920 -19.79 -15.31 -21.60
C VAL A 920 -20.09 -16.58 -20.80
N GLY A 921 -19.05 -17.27 -20.30
CA GLY A 921 -19.20 -18.48 -19.49
C GLY A 921 -19.81 -18.21 -18.11
N GLN A 922 -19.32 -17.20 -17.40
CA GLN A 922 -19.82 -16.83 -16.07
C GLN A 922 -21.19 -16.18 -16.13
N PHE A 923 -21.48 -15.38 -17.16
CA PHE A 923 -22.84 -14.89 -17.42
C PHE A 923 -23.81 -16.06 -17.66
N ALA A 924 -23.42 -17.07 -18.46
CA ALA A 924 -24.24 -18.26 -18.67
C ALA A 924 -24.55 -19.03 -17.37
N ILE A 925 -23.66 -18.99 -16.38
CA ILE A 925 -23.88 -19.57 -15.05
C ILE A 925 -24.86 -18.70 -14.24
N SER A 926 -24.58 -17.41 -14.09
CA SER A 926 -25.38 -16.48 -13.26
C SER A 926 -26.79 -16.18 -13.81
N TYR A 927 -26.99 -16.34 -15.12
CA TYR A 927 -28.23 -16.01 -15.82
C TYR A 927 -28.99 -17.24 -16.36
N ALA A 928 -28.56 -18.47 -16.08
CA ALA A 928 -29.20 -19.71 -16.53
C ALA A 928 -30.71 -19.81 -16.23
N SER A 929 -31.18 -19.16 -15.16
CA SER A 929 -32.58 -19.16 -14.72
C SER A 929 -33.41 -17.98 -15.25
N MET A 930 -32.80 -17.03 -15.99
CA MET A 930 -33.48 -15.84 -16.48
C MET A 930 -33.95 -16.03 -17.92
N GLU A 931 -35.27 -15.98 -18.12
CA GLU A 931 -35.86 -16.05 -19.46
C GLU A 931 -35.37 -14.88 -20.33
N ASN A 932 -35.06 -15.15 -21.60
CA ASN A 932 -34.56 -14.19 -22.58
C ASN A 932 -33.22 -13.49 -22.23
N ALA A 933 -32.45 -13.99 -21.25
CA ALA A 933 -31.07 -13.54 -21.06
C ALA A 933 -30.18 -13.97 -22.24
N THR A 934 -29.40 -13.04 -22.78
CA THR A 934 -28.42 -13.29 -23.86
C THR A 934 -27.11 -12.55 -23.56
N ILE A 935 -26.01 -13.09 -24.07
CA ILE A 935 -24.71 -12.40 -24.11
C ILE A 935 -23.91 -12.86 -25.33
N SER A 936 -23.31 -11.91 -26.04
CA SER A 936 -22.54 -12.17 -27.25
C SER A 936 -21.17 -11.50 -27.20
N ALA A 937 -20.15 -12.24 -27.62
CA ALA A 937 -18.81 -11.74 -27.94
C ALA A 937 -18.69 -11.56 -29.46
N ILE A 938 -18.30 -10.37 -29.90
CA ILE A 938 -18.39 -9.91 -31.29
C ILE A 938 -17.01 -9.45 -31.76
N ASP A 939 -16.49 -10.06 -32.84
CA ASP A 939 -15.29 -9.59 -33.57
C ASP A 939 -15.64 -8.33 -34.35
N LEU A 940 -15.20 -7.19 -33.82
CA LEU A 940 -15.47 -5.88 -34.39
C LEU A 940 -14.75 -5.65 -35.73
N GLY A 941 -13.69 -6.41 -36.02
CA GLY A 941 -13.07 -6.45 -37.34
C GLY A 941 -14.00 -6.98 -38.44
N ARG A 942 -15.06 -7.70 -38.09
CA ARG A 942 -16.06 -8.27 -39.00
C ARG A 942 -17.38 -7.50 -39.03
N VAL A 943 -17.61 -6.60 -38.08
CA VAL A 943 -18.86 -5.83 -37.95
C VAL A 943 -19.13 -4.94 -39.17
N GLY A 944 -18.10 -4.47 -39.89
CA GLY A 944 -18.27 -3.78 -41.17
C GLY A 944 -18.94 -4.64 -42.25
N ALA A 945 -18.52 -5.91 -42.39
CA ALA A 945 -19.10 -6.84 -43.34
C ALA A 945 -20.52 -7.27 -42.94
N LEU A 946 -20.77 -7.45 -41.63
CA LEU A 946 -22.12 -7.70 -41.11
C LEU A 946 -23.07 -6.54 -41.41
N GLN A 947 -22.67 -5.31 -41.09
CA GLN A 947 -23.48 -4.13 -41.39
C GLN A 947 -23.78 -4.03 -42.89
N GLN A 948 -22.79 -4.27 -43.76
CA GLN A 948 -23.02 -4.28 -45.21
C GLN A 948 -24.04 -5.36 -45.64
N SER A 949 -23.84 -6.63 -45.26
CA SER A 949 -24.75 -7.72 -45.64
C SER A 949 -26.17 -7.51 -45.09
N PHE A 950 -26.31 -7.00 -43.87
CA PHE A 950 -27.59 -6.64 -43.28
C PHE A 950 -28.26 -5.49 -44.05
N ASN A 951 -27.51 -4.44 -44.37
CA ASN A 951 -27.98 -3.27 -45.12
C ASN A 951 -28.48 -3.63 -46.54
N GLU A 952 -27.76 -4.54 -47.21
CA GLU A 952 -28.14 -5.06 -48.53
C GLU A 952 -29.37 -5.96 -48.49
N TRP A 953 -29.44 -6.89 -47.52
CA TRP A 953 -30.62 -7.73 -47.29
C TRP A 953 -31.87 -6.90 -46.96
N ALA A 954 -31.76 -5.93 -46.05
CA ALA A 954 -32.86 -5.04 -45.65
C ALA A 954 -33.40 -4.24 -46.86
N ARG A 955 -32.51 -3.68 -47.68
CA ARG A 955 -32.86 -2.97 -48.92
C ARG A 955 -33.56 -3.90 -49.92
N SER A 956 -33.12 -5.15 -50.04
CA SER A 956 -33.73 -6.16 -50.91
C SER A 956 -35.17 -6.48 -50.50
N VAL A 957 -35.44 -6.69 -49.20
CA VAL A 957 -36.82 -6.89 -48.71
C VAL A 957 -37.68 -5.65 -48.98
N ALA A 958 -37.16 -4.44 -48.72
CA ALA A 958 -37.86 -3.19 -48.97
C ALA A 958 -38.26 -3.02 -50.46
N GLN A 959 -37.35 -3.36 -51.38
CA GLN A 959 -37.59 -3.34 -52.82
C GLN A 959 -38.62 -4.39 -53.25
N GLN A 960 -38.57 -5.61 -52.70
CA GLN A 960 -39.52 -6.68 -53.04
C GLN A 960 -40.95 -6.35 -52.57
N VAL A 961 -41.13 -5.79 -51.37
CA VAL A 961 -42.44 -5.29 -50.93
C VAL A 961 -42.89 -4.09 -51.77
N GLY A 962 -42.00 -3.15 -52.08
CA GLY A 962 -42.31 -2.00 -52.94
C GLY A 962 -42.72 -2.38 -54.37
N ALA A 963 -42.22 -3.50 -54.89
CA ALA A 963 -42.55 -4.02 -56.21
C ALA A 963 -43.96 -4.63 -56.31
N ILE A 964 -44.64 -4.92 -55.20
CA ILE A 964 -46.03 -5.41 -55.20
C ILE A 964 -46.93 -4.30 -55.80
N PRO A 965 -47.63 -4.53 -56.92
CA PRO A 965 -48.34 -3.46 -57.63
C PRO A 965 -49.69 -3.09 -57.01
N VAL A 966 -50.30 -4.01 -56.24
CA VAL A 966 -51.61 -3.81 -55.59
C VAL A 966 -51.40 -3.30 -54.17
N GLU A 967 -51.89 -2.08 -53.89
CA GLU A 967 -51.64 -1.40 -52.60
C GLU A 967 -52.20 -2.17 -51.38
N ASN A 968 -53.34 -2.86 -51.53
CA ASN A 968 -53.89 -3.70 -50.45
C ASN A 968 -53.01 -4.92 -50.15
N GLU A 969 -52.43 -5.56 -51.18
CA GLU A 969 -51.50 -6.68 -51.01
C GLU A 969 -50.17 -6.22 -50.42
N ARG A 970 -49.68 -5.05 -50.86
CA ARG A 970 -48.50 -4.38 -50.30
C ARG A 970 -48.71 -4.04 -48.82
N THR A 971 -49.87 -3.49 -48.47
CA THR A 971 -50.23 -3.19 -47.07
C THR A 971 -50.34 -4.47 -46.24
N ALA A 972 -50.91 -5.54 -46.79
CA ALA A 972 -50.93 -6.85 -46.14
C ALA A 972 -49.51 -7.39 -45.90
N ALA A 973 -48.60 -7.28 -46.87
CA ALA A 973 -47.20 -7.65 -46.71
C ALA A 973 -46.49 -6.83 -45.62
N LYS A 974 -46.65 -5.50 -45.60
CA LYS A 974 -46.16 -4.64 -44.51
C LYS A 974 -46.68 -5.11 -43.14
N ASN A 975 -47.98 -5.38 -43.04
CA ASN A 975 -48.61 -5.83 -41.79
C ASN A 975 -48.10 -7.21 -41.33
N THR A 976 -47.93 -8.15 -42.26
CA THR A 976 -47.32 -9.47 -41.98
C THR A 976 -45.91 -9.34 -41.42
N ILE A 977 -45.07 -8.48 -42.02
CA ILE A 977 -43.70 -8.24 -41.53
C ILE A 977 -43.72 -7.62 -40.12
N ARG A 978 -44.55 -6.60 -39.86
CA ARG A 978 -44.67 -6.03 -38.50
C ARG A 978 -45.16 -7.08 -37.48
N ASN A 979 -46.08 -7.97 -37.86
CA ASN A 979 -46.53 -9.06 -36.99
C ASN A 979 -45.43 -10.11 -36.71
N ILE A 980 -44.62 -10.45 -37.73
CA ILE A 980 -43.42 -11.30 -37.56
C ILE A 980 -42.47 -10.68 -36.54
N MET A 981 -42.19 -9.38 -36.68
CA MET A 981 -41.30 -8.65 -35.77
C MET A 981 -41.80 -8.64 -34.32
N LEU A 982 -43.10 -8.46 -34.09
CA LEU A 982 -43.65 -8.37 -32.74
C LEU A 982 -43.75 -9.73 -32.02
N ASN A 983 -43.98 -10.81 -32.77
CA ASN A 983 -44.52 -12.07 -32.22
C ASN A 983 -43.80 -13.36 -32.64
N GLN A 984 -42.85 -13.32 -33.60
CA GLN A 984 -42.24 -14.54 -34.18
C GLN A 984 -40.71 -14.54 -34.22
N ILE A 985 -40.06 -13.43 -33.87
CA ILE A 985 -38.60 -13.30 -33.80
C ILE A 985 -38.12 -13.21 -32.35
N ASP A 986 -36.87 -13.54 -32.13
CA ASP A 986 -36.16 -13.14 -30.92
C ASP A 986 -35.99 -11.61 -30.91
N SER A 987 -36.45 -10.98 -29.83
CA SER A 987 -36.55 -9.53 -29.71
C SER A 987 -36.48 -9.07 -28.26
N PHE A 988 -35.97 -7.87 -28.05
CA PHE A 988 -35.62 -7.33 -26.73
C PHE A 988 -36.15 -5.90 -26.57
N CYS A 989 -36.78 -5.64 -25.44
CA CYS A 989 -37.29 -4.33 -25.01
C CYS A 989 -37.50 -4.38 -23.49
N TYR A 990 -37.75 -3.25 -22.83
CA TYR A 990 -38.25 -3.30 -21.46
C TYR A 990 -39.74 -3.71 -21.47
N PRO A 991 -40.15 -4.75 -20.70
CA PRO A 991 -41.54 -5.16 -20.65
C PRO A 991 -42.41 -4.14 -19.91
N ALA A 992 -43.70 -4.09 -20.27
CA ALA A 992 -44.74 -3.30 -19.59
C ALA A 992 -44.54 -1.77 -19.54
N MET A 993 -43.58 -1.20 -20.27
CA MET A 993 -43.38 0.25 -20.42
C MET A 993 -43.12 0.63 -21.88
N GLN A 994 -43.21 1.93 -22.19
CA GLN A 994 -42.71 2.42 -23.48
C GLN A 994 -41.19 2.30 -23.50
N SER A 995 -40.63 1.66 -24.54
CA SER A 995 -39.19 1.44 -24.67
C SER A 995 -38.77 1.28 -26.13
N ASP A 996 -37.46 1.30 -26.38
CA ASP A 996 -36.90 0.94 -27.68
C ASP A 996 -37.04 -0.58 -27.91
N PHE A 997 -37.42 -0.98 -29.14
CA PHE A 997 -37.55 -2.38 -29.55
C PHE A 997 -36.39 -2.81 -30.44
N TYR A 998 -35.72 -3.88 -30.03
CA TYR A 998 -34.57 -4.46 -30.69
C TYR A 998 -34.91 -5.85 -31.24
N ALA A 999 -34.41 -6.17 -32.43
CA ALA A 999 -34.58 -7.46 -33.09
C ALA A 999 -33.23 -8.18 -33.22
N ASP A 1000 -33.16 -9.48 -32.91
CA ASP A 1000 -32.01 -10.31 -33.33
C ASP A 1000 -32.00 -10.40 -34.86
N ILE A 1001 -30.90 -9.95 -35.47
CA ILE A 1001 -30.76 -9.89 -36.93
C ILE A 1001 -30.89 -11.29 -37.55
N HIS A 1002 -30.34 -12.31 -36.89
CA HIS A 1002 -30.40 -13.68 -37.39
C HIS A 1002 -31.83 -14.22 -37.36
N SER A 1003 -32.59 -13.94 -36.30
CA SER A 1003 -34.01 -14.28 -36.20
C SER A 1003 -34.85 -13.58 -37.25
N LEU A 1004 -34.60 -12.28 -37.43
CA LEU A 1004 -35.36 -11.44 -38.33
C LEU A 1004 -35.24 -11.93 -39.77
N ALA A 1005 -34.00 -12.18 -40.23
CA ALA A 1005 -33.74 -12.58 -41.60
C ALA A 1005 -34.27 -13.99 -41.93
N LEU A 1006 -34.10 -14.96 -41.01
CA LEU A 1006 -34.67 -16.30 -41.17
C LEU A 1006 -36.20 -16.26 -41.21
N THR A 1007 -36.85 -15.62 -40.23
CA THR A 1007 -38.31 -15.67 -40.08
C THR A 1007 -39.03 -14.89 -41.18
N ILE A 1008 -38.48 -13.77 -41.66
CA ILE A 1008 -39.07 -13.03 -42.81
C ILE A 1008 -39.02 -13.89 -44.07
N GLN A 1009 -37.86 -14.45 -44.45
CA GLN A 1009 -37.78 -15.25 -45.68
C GLN A 1009 -38.67 -16.50 -45.60
N ALA A 1010 -38.72 -17.18 -44.44
CA ALA A 1010 -39.54 -18.37 -44.24
C ALA A 1010 -41.05 -18.11 -44.36
N ASN A 1011 -41.55 -16.95 -43.89
CA ASN A 1011 -42.98 -16.63 -43.89
C ASN A 1011 -43.45 -15.84 -45.12
N THR A 1012 -42.56 -15.12 -45.81
CA THR A 1012 -42.93 -14.20 -46.90
C THR A 1012 -42.26 -14.50 -48.22
N GLY A 1013 -41.19 -15.31 -48.23
CA GLY A 1013 -40.30 -15.49 -49.38
C GLY A 1013 -39.38 -14.30 -49.65
N PHE A 1014 -39.50 -13.17 -48.94
CA PHE A 1014 -38.72 -11.97 -49.23
C PHE A 1014 -37.32 -12.00 -48.64
N GLY A 1015 -36.35 -11.53 -49.43
CA GLY A 1015 -34.95 -11.31 -49.05
C GLY A 1015 -34.16 -12.60 -48.75
N ASP A 1016 -33.19 -12.92 -49.60
CA ASP A 1016 -32.29 -14.06 -49.36
C ASP A 1016 -31.42 -13.83 -48.11
N ASN A 1017 -31.64 -14.64 -47.07
CA ASN A 1017 -30.99 -14.48 -45.77
C ASN A 1017 -29.58 -15.07 -45.71
N ALA A 1018 -29.15 -15.87 -46.70
CA ALA A 1018 -27.91 -16.64 -46.61
C ALA A 1018 -26.67 -15.77 -46.31
N GLY A 1019 -26.55 -14.61 -46.97
CA GLY A 1019 -25.44 -13.68 -46.76
C GLY A 1019 -25.43 -13.03 -45.37
N VAL A 1020 -26.58 -12.54 -44.89
CA VAL A 1020 -26.68 -11.90 -43.57
C VAL A 1020 -26.54 -12.91 -42.43
N VAL A 1021 -27.12 -14.10 -42.55
CA VAL A 1021 -26.95 -15.20 -41.57
C VAL A 1021 -25.48 -15.62 -41.47
N ALA A 1022 -24.79 -15.79 -42.59
CA ALA A 1022 -23.36 -16.08 -42.60
C ALA A 1022 -22.53 -14.94 -41.99
N ALA A 1023 -22.88 -13.68 -42.27
CA ALA A 1023 -22.18 -12.53 -41.69
C ALA A 1023 -22.38 -12.41 -40.18
N CYS A 1024 -23.59 -12.65 -39.65
CA CYS A 1024 -23.85 -12.75 -38.21
C CYS A 1024 -23.01 -13.86 -37.57
N GLY A 1025 -23.02 -15.06 -38.18
CA GLY A 1025 -22.26 -16.20 -37.69
C GLY A 1025 -20.74 -15.98 -37.69
N ASN A 1026 -20.25 -15.22 -38.67
CA ASN A 1026 -18.84 -14.84 -38.75
C ASN A 1026 -18.45 -13.77 -37.72
N ALA A 1027 -19.31 -12.79 -37.44
CA ALA A 1027 -19.00 -11.69 -36.52
C ALA A 1027 -19.11 -12.11 -35.03
N VAL A 1028 -20.08 -12.95 -34.66
CA VAL A 1028 -20.29 -13.35 -33.26
C VAL A 1028 -19.40 -14.57 -32.92
N THR A 1029 -18.23 -14.32 -32.31
CA THR A 1029 -17.23 -15.35 -32.01
C THR A 1029 -17.73 -16.35 -30.95
N ARG A 1030 -18.35 -15.86 -29.87
CA ARG A 1030 -18.96 -16.65 -28.80
C ARG A 1030 -20.29 -16.01 -28.40
N THR A 1031 -21.21 -16.82 -27.89
CA THR A 1031 -22.59 -16.42 -27.56
C THR A 1031 -23.10 -17.36 -26.49
N TRP A 1032 -24.03 -16.90 -25.65
CA TRP A 1032 -24.91 -17.75 -24.89
C TRP A 1032 -26.27 -17.08 -24.74
N SER A 1033 -27.34 -17.87 -24.80
CA SER A 1033 -28.67 -17.43 -24.35
C SER A 1033 -29.41 -18.51 -23.59
N ALA A 1034 -30.29 -18.12 -22.67
CA ALA A 1034 -31.11 -19.05 -21.90
C ALA A 1034 -31.99 -19.96 -22.79
N LYS A 1035 -32.35 -19.48 -23.98
CA LYS A 1035 -33.21 -20.18 -24.95
C LYS A 1035 -32.46 -21.16 -25.86
N TYR A 1036 -31.20 -20.88 -26.22
CA TYR A 1036 -30.44 -21.63 -27.24
C TYR A 1036 -29.10 -22.18 -26.76
N GLY A 1037 -28.72 -21.92 -25.50
CA GLY A 1037 -27.38 -22.17 -24.99
C GLY A 1037 -26.34 -21.48 -25.85
N TYR A 1038 -25.23 -22.18 -26.13
CA TYR A 1038 -24.12 -21.67 -26.95
C TYR A 1038 -24.34 -21.76 -28.47
N THR A 1039 -25.48 -22.29 -28.93
CA THR A 1039 -25.65 -22.70 -30.34
C THR A 1039 -25.94 -21.55 -31.29
N ARG A 1040 -26.65 -20.51 -30.83
CA ARG A 1040 -27.19 -19.47 -31.69
C ARG A 1040 -26.43 -18.16 -31.58
N LYS A 1041 -25.87 -17.74 -32.71
CA LYS A 1041 -25.15 -16.47 -32.90
C LYS A 1041 -26.16 -15.32 -32.98
N GLN A 1042 -26.14 -14.43 -32.00
CA GLN A 1042 -27.15 -13.38 -31.84
C GLN A 1042 -26.50 -11.99 -31.74
N ILE A 1043 -27.13 -10.99 -32.34
CA ILE A 1043 -26.76 -9.58 -32.26
C ILE A 1043 -27.98 -8.74 -32.64
N GLY A 1044 -28.29 -7.75 -31.80
CA GLY A 1044 -29.48 -6.94 -31.96
C GLY A 1044 -29.31 -5.77 -32.94
N VAL A 1045 -30.42 -5.27 -33.44
CA VAL A 1045 -30.53 -4.00 -34.17
C VAL A 1045 -31.82 -3.29 -33.76
N PHE A 1046 -31.81 -1.96 -33.74
CA PHE A 1046 -32.98 -1.17 -33.39
C PHE A 1046 -34.03 -1.16 -34.52
N VAL A 1047 -35.31 -1.33 -34.14
CA VAL A 1047 -36.45 -1.28 -35.08
C VAL A 1047 -37.20 0.04 -34.93
N ASN A 1048 -37.95 0.22 -33.84
CA ASN A 1048 -38.61 1.48 -33.48
C ASN A 1048 -38.93 1.50 -31.97
N THR A 1049 -39.43 2.62 -31.44
CA THR A 1049 -40.07 2.66 -30.12
C THR A 1049 -41.35 1.83 -30.11
N ILE A 1050 -41.64 1.23 -28.97
CA ILE A 1050 -42.83 0.40 -28.73
C ILE A 1050 -43.53 0.83 -27.45
N SER A 1051 -44.86 0.84 -27.45
CA SER A 1051 -45.67 1.10 -26.26
C SER A 1051 -45.72 -0.12 -25.31
N ALA A 1052 -46.16 0.10 -24.07
CA ALA A 1052 -46.39 -0.97 -23.08
C ALA A 1052 -47.33 -2.09 -23.56
N PHE A 1053 -48.19 -1.82 -24.56
CA PHE A 1053 -49.09 -2.79 -25.19
C PHE A 1053 -48.49 -3.50 -26.42
N ARG A 1054 -47.17 -3.42 -26.62
CA ARG A 1054 -46.45 -3.94 -27.80
C ARG A 1054 -46.97 -3.43 -29.15
N VAL A 1055 -47.34 -2.14 -29.21
CA VAL A 1055 -47.65 -1.45 -30.47
C VAL A 1055 -46.49 -0.50 -30.82
N PHE A 1056 -45.91 -0.64 -32.01
CA PHE A 1056 -44.87 0.26 -32.52
C PHE A 1056 -45.37 1.69 -32.69
N ASP A 1057 -44.47 2.64 -32.51
CA ASP A 1057 -44.71 4.04 -32.85
C ASP A 1057 -44.78 4.24 -34.38
N THR A 1058 -45.39 5.36 -34.78
CA THR A 1058 -45.58 5.80 -36.16
C THR A 1058 -44.42 6.66 -36.68
N VAL A 1059 -43.57 7.17 -35.79
CA VAL A 1059 -42.41 8.00 -36.12
C VAL A 1059 -41.12 7.42 -35.54
N HIS A 1060 -40.00 7.81 -36.12
CA HIS A 1060 -38.65 7.58 -35.58
C HIS A 1060 -38.06 8.93 -35.22
N SER A 1061 -37.30 9.01 -34.13
CA SER A 1061 -36.55 10.21 -33.76
C SER A 1061 -35.57 10.64 -34.86
N ALA A 1062 -35.24 11.94 -34.86
CA ALA A 1062 -34.29 12.52 -35.82
C ALA A 1062 -32.91 11.84 -35.78
N GLU A 1063 -32.48 11.36 -34.61
CA GLU A 1063 -31.17 10.72 -34.39
C GLU A 1063 -31.05 9.29 -34.96
N TYR A 1064 -32.17 8.64 -35.33
CA TYR A 1064 -32.14 7.42 -36.17
C TYR A 1064 -32.64 7.69 -37.59
N THR A 1065 -32.65 8.94 -38.05
CA THR A 1065 -33.13 9.29 -39.39
C THR A 1065 -31.96 9.79 -40.22
N ALA A 1066 -31.53 8.98 -41.20
CA ALA A 1066 -30.42 9.30 -42.09
C ALA A 1066 -30.69 10.62 -42.84
N GLY A 1067 -29.76 11.57 -42.71
CA GLY A 1067 -29.86 12.90 -43.30
C GLY A 1067 -30.74 13.92 -42.56
N SER A 1068 -31.13 13.66 -41.30
CA SER A 1068 -31.86 14.63 -40.47
C SER A 1068 -31.02 15.83 -40.00
N GLY A 1069 -29.69 15.68 -39.96
CA GLY A 1069 -28.76 16.64 -39.35
C GLY A 1069 -28.55 16.46 -37.85
N ALA A 1070 -29.28 15.57 -37.18
CA ALA A 1070 -29.20 15.32 -35.73
C ALA A 1070 -28.38 14.06 -35.34
N VAL A 1071 -27.61 13.50 -36.28
CA VAL A 1071 -27.01 12.15 -36.15
C VAL A 1071 -25.50 12.23 -35.94
N ALA A 1072 -25.01 11.68 -34.81
CA ALA A 1072 -23.59 11.45 -34.56
C ALA A 1072 -23.14 9.98 -34.78
N ASN A 1073 -24.06 9.00 -34.67
CA ASN A 1073 -23.70 7.59 -34.75
C ASN A 1073 -23.44 7.15 -36.21
N PRO A 1074 -22.24 6.64 -36.56
CA PRO A 1074 -21.88 6.26 -37.93
C PRO A 1074 -22.70 5.08 -38.49
N PHE A 1075 -23.30 4.22 -37.66
CA PHE A 1075 -24.21 3.19 -38.16
C PHE A 1075 -25.41 3.82 -38.87
N VAL A 1076 -25.97 4.89 -38.29
CA VAL A 1076 -27.17 5.57 -38.79
C VAL A 1076 -26.87 6.32 -40.09
N THR A 1077 -25.67 6.89 -40.24
CA THR A 1077 -25.26 7.56 -41.48
C THR A 1077 -24.96 6.57 -42.60
N ASP A 1078 -24.40 5.40 -42.27
CA ASP A 1078 -23.81 4.48 -43.26
C ASP A 1078 -24.77 3.32 -43.67
N THR A 1079 -25.96 3.21 -43.06
CA THR A 1079 -26.90 2.06 -43.21
C THR A 1079 -28.24 2.44 -43.86
N ASP A 1080 -28.20 3.05 -45.05
CA ASP A 1080 -29.36 3.63 -45.74
C ASP A 1080 -30.40 2.63 -46.32
N GLY A 1081 -30.15 1.33 -46.23
CA GLY A 1081 -31.06 0.25 -46.61
C GLY A 1081 -31.91 -0.28 -45.45
N TRP A 1082 -31.48 -0.09 -44.20
CA TRP A 1082 -32.27 -0.37 -43.00
C TRP A 1082 -32.94 0.89 -42.46
N VAL A 1083 -32.12 1.88 -42.11
CA VAL A 1083 -32.46 3.10 -41.36
C VAL A 1083 -33.42 3.99 -42.15
N PRO A 1084 -34.42 4.65 -41.53
CA PRO A 1084 -35.28 5.60 -42.25
C PRO A 1084 -34.49 6.82 -42.74
N ALA A 1085 -34.96 7.44 -43.83
CA ALA A 1085 -34.28 8.57 -44.46
C ALA A 1085 -35.18 9.80 -44.51
N ALA A 1086 -34.61 10.98 -44.19
CA ALA A 1086 -35.34 12.25 -44.19
C ALA A 1086 -35.98 12.57 -45.56
N ASN A 1087 -35.29 12.22 -46.65
CA ASN A 1087 -35.91 12.14 -47.97
C ASN A 1087 -36.72 10.83 -48.08
N ARG A 1088 -38.04 10.91 -47.86
CA ARG A 1088 -38.98 9.77 -47.95
C ARG A 1088 -39.02 9.08 -49.33
N GLY A 1089 -38.41 9.66 -50.36
CA GLY A 1089 -38.21 9.00 -51.65
C GLY A 1089 -37.12 7.90 -51.66
N LYS A 1090 -36.28 7.79 -50.62
CA LYS A 1090 -35.34 6.66 -50.46
C LYS A 1090 -36.07 5.43 -49.92
N ILE A 1091 -35.94 4.31 -50.65
CA ILE A 1091 -36.45 3.00 -50.24
C ILE A 1091 -35.45 2.35 -49.27
N SER A 1092 -35.69 2.53 -47.97
CA SER A 1092 -35.11 1.71 -46.90
C SER A 1092 -36.17 0.83 -46.26
N PHE A 1093 -35.75 -0.19 -45.51
CA PHE A 1093 -36.66 -1.14 -44.87
C PHE A 1093 -37.59 -0.49 -43.85
N LEU A 1094 -37.06 0.36 -42.96
CA LEU A 1094 -37.89 1.06 -41.99
C LEU A 1094 -38.72 2.18 -42.63
N ASN A 1095 -38.24 2.86 -43.68
CA ASN A 1095 -39.10 3.75 -44.48
C ASN A 1095 -40.28 2.97 -45.08
N MET A 1096 -40.03 1.82 -45.70
CA MET A 1096 -41.04 0.96 -46.29
C MET A 1096 -42.05 0.46 -45.24
N LEU A 1097 -41.62 0.12 -44.03
CA LEU A 1097 -42.53 -0.38 -42.99
C LEU A 1097 -43.32 0.70 -42.25
N PHE A 1098 -42.82 1.92 -42.10
CA PHE A 1098 -43.45 2.93 -41.23
C PHE A 1098 -43.97 4.18 -41.96
N TYR A 1099 -43.54 4.40 -43.21
CA TYR A 1099 -43.98 5.52 -44.05
C TYR A 1099 -44.50 5.06 -45.44
#